data_AF-A0AAV3JBL7-F1
#
_entry.id   AF-A0AAV3JBL7-F1
#
_cell.length_a   1.000
_cell.length_b   1.000
_cell.length_c   1.000
_cell.angle_alpha   90.00
_cell.angle_beta   90.00
_cell.angle_gamma   90.00
#
_symmetry.space_group_name_H-M   'P 1'
#
loop_
_entity.id
_entity.type
_entity.pdbx_description
1 polymer ?
#
loop_
_entity_poly.entity_id
_entity_poly.type
_entity_poly.pdbx_seq_one_letter_code
_entity_poly.pdbx_strand_id
1 'polypeptide(L)'
;MEKIKSSAIISANIAVLGGGPMGIYLSTYLSPKAKEIFLWYDDRKKAAKIEKERIASVLEDSIALPENVHVKSEFDFLKSGSWVLVIAVPSRLMEGILDELIKILDKNSSHYVFAFTKGLLSISTRRKTNCITYSEYIYKLSVTGELKNIEYTAVNGPNILGELKRGHHSFYCLASSGTQSVEIFETLFGDSRSHTRTYEDLMGLEVFGVMKNPIAIACGIASGIPECGSNFEGELISLGYSEIITLLEALGIPTRPVQEYGLADLIASCTSRYSRNKAYGHRFVHKLISGEDRPNLIERIELFFNPAEFIQKEVSQSESHVEGAFALASIISLAEEKDVDIPLYSILFQILTRKVSPTELIRFVSKSTSDEVRHISKTTTKRSGLGTASGKKFQEALSKNVLRHINSQPGMTERIVKQSSLLVKSLEKRYKEAEESKDITDLLQIPKEIQLWNEVEKKFQEKGNKDLTKILDFYVSEIADDYKPFLRDTLINLIIPIRYILNGFKSGTGLPKIGGCVKEVKALASRYDILYTPTHRSHLDSLEVAFGLKWLGLPVPRYAADKKVMATPGLANVLKSLGAYMVDRKRNRNILYLECLTQYSTMMLEAGIPTLVYPEGTRSRTGGILPIKTGILSTSVDAYKHTGSEVIIVPIVLSYENVPEDEEFCGKGKKSGFRDFFYKRKEVYMDLCEPIPVSRYIHEEDPVGVIGFEITQGWRKYRRILPNQLVARLIVETGTEVKMDELRNLIKETILTKKGNYLIRDSDEILKRGLKILKQRKIVFLENENVKVLDHDLIQYYANMCVDEMS
;
A
#
# COMPACT_ATOMS: atom_id res chain seq x y z
N MET A 1 3.43 1.24 60.83
CA MET A 1 4.16 2.52 60.76
C MET A 1 5.06 2.62 61.97
N GLU A 2 6.22 1.97 61.90
CA GLU A 2 7.41 2.22 62.71
C GLU A 2 8.59 1.52 62.01
N LYS A 3 9.65 2.29 61.76
CA LYS A 3 11.01 1.89 61.34
C LYS A 3 11.16 0.79 60.26
N ILE A 4 11.29 1.21 59.01
CA ILE A 4 12.18 0.51 58.06
C ILE A 4 13.37 1.43 57.79
N LYS A 5 14.48 1.18 58.47
CA LYS A 5 15.80 1.62 58.03
C LYS A 5 16.13 0.81 56.76
N SER A 6 16.10 1.42 55.58
CA SER A 6 16.79 0.89 54.38
C SER A 6 17.95 1.79 53.95
N SER A 7 18.50 2.59 54.88
CA SER A 7 19.62 3.50 54.64
C SER A 7 21.00 2.82 54.78
N ALA A 8 21.09 1.51 54.53
CA ALA A 8 22.38 0.84 54.48
C ALA A 8 22.99 1.12 53.10
N ILE A 9 23.89 2.12 53.02
CA ILE A 9 24.81 2.24 51.89
C ILE A 9 25.56 0.91 51.81
N ILE A 10 25.43 0.18 50.70
CA ILE A 10 26.19 -1.05 50.52
C ILE A 10 27.66 -0.64 50.33
N SER A 11 28.56 -1.22 51.14
CA SER A 11 30.00 -0.96 51.09
C SER A 11 30.71 -1.63 49.90
N ALA A 12 29.96 -2.24 48.98
CA ALA A 12 30.48 -2.96 47.82
C ALA A 12 30.63 -2.01 46.63
N ASN A 13 31.68 -2.21 45.84
CA ASN A 13 31.88 -1.44 44.62
C ASN A 13 30.84 -1.87 43.57
N ILE A 14 30.11 -0.92 43.00
CA ILE A 14 29.09 -1.19 41.97
C ILE A 14 29.63 -0.76 40.61
N ALA A 15 29.56 -1.66 39.64
CA ALA A 15 29.80 -1.35 38.24
C ALA A 15 28.51 -1.53 37.46
N VAL A 16 28.13 -0.52 36.66
CA VAL A 16 27.06 -0.64 35.68
C VAL A 16 27.69 -0.74 34.31
N LEU A 17 27.59 -1.91 33.69
CA LEU A 17 28.17 -2.19 32.39
C LEU A 17 27.14 -1.90 31.30
N GLY A 18 27.32 -0.76 30.62
CA GLY A 18 26.50 -0.35 29.47
C GLY A 18 26.06 1.09 29.54
N GLY A 19 26.72 1.98 28.78
CA GLY A 19 26.36 3.40 28.65
C GLY A 19 25.10 3.69 27.81
N GLY A 20 24.22 2.69 27.62
CA GLY A 20 22.93 2.87 26.98
C GLY A 20 21.87 3.47 27.93
N PRO A 21 20.65 3.75 27.44
CA PRO A 21 19.58 4.37 28.24
C PRO A 21 19.28 3.65 29.55
N MET A 22 19.27 2.30 29.55
CA MET A 22 19.02 1.51 30.75
C MET A 22 20.18 1.64 31.75
N GLY A 23 21.43 1.45 31.34
CA GLY A 23 22.56 1.54 32.28
C GLY A 23 22.80 2.95 32.83
N ILE A 24 22.56 4.01 32.04
CA ILE A 24 22.58 5.38 32.56
C ILE A 24 21.48 5.57 33.62
N TYR A 25 20.26 5.09 33.36
CA TYR A 25 19.19 5.15 34.35
C TYR A 25 19.54 4.36 35.62
N LEU A 26 20.02 3.12 35.48
CA LEU A 26 20.35 2.24 36.60
C LEU A 26 21.50 2.81 37.46
N SER A 27 22.55 3.34 36.84
CA SER A 27 23.64 4.01 37.58
C SER A 27 23.16 5.21 38.38
N THR A 28 22.24 6.00 37.81
CA THR A 28 21.63 7.13 38.52
C THR A 28 20.69 6.67 39.63
N TYR A 29 19.86 5.66 39.37
CA TYR A 29 18.92 5.08 40.34
C TYR A 29 19.63 4.48 41.56
N LEU A 30 20.76 3.82 41.33
CA LEU A 30 21.57 3.20 42.39
C LEU A 30 22.44 4.18 43.16
N SER A 31 22.68 5.39 42.62
CA SER A 31 23.57 6.39 43.23
C SER A 31 23.30 6.69 44.71
N PRO A 32 22.05 6.75 45.23
CA PRO A 32 21.82 7.04 46.65
C PRO A 32 22.14 5.85 47.56
N LYS A 33 22.32 4.64 46.99
CA LYS A 33 22.51 3.38 47.73
C LYS A 33 23.97 2.90 47.71
N ALA A 34 24.85 3.59 47.00
CA ALA A 34 26.25 3.21 46.79
C ALA A 34 27.20 4.37 47.10
N LYS A 35 28.40 4.06 47.58
CA LYS A 35 29.44 5.06 47.78
C LYS A 35 29.97 5.59 46.45
N GLU A 36 30.34 4.67 45.56
CA GLU A 36 30.86 4.96 44.22
C GLU A 36 30.23 4.00 43.22
N ILE A 37 29.90 4.52 42.03
CA ILE A 37 29.37 3.74 40.90
C ILE A 37 30.23 3.96 39.68
N PHE A 38 30.64 2.87 39.03
CA PHE A 38 31.43 2.93 37.81
C PHE A 38 30.55 2.56 36.61
N LEU A 39 30.21 3.55 35.78
CA LEU A 39 29.44 3.35 34.55
C LEU A 39 30.41 3.09 33.39
N TRP A 40 30.41 1.86 32.86
CA TRP A 40 31.21 1.53 31.68
C TRP A 40 30.48 1.84 30.38
N TYR A 41 31.17 2.52 29.45
CA TYR A 41 30.69 2.80 28.11
C TYR A 41 31.78 2.53 27.06
N ASP A 42 31.47 1.70 26.06
CA ASP A 42 32.37 1.29 24.97
C ASP A 42 32.86 2.46 24.10
N ASP A 43 32.00 3.45 23.83
CA ASP A 43 32.37 4.65 23.07
C ASP A 43 33.19 5.62 23.93
N ARG A 44 34.52 5.54 23.81
CA ARG A 44 35.49 6.41 24.51
C ARG A 44 35.17 7.90 24.39
N LYS A 45 34.71 8.37 23.21
CA LYS A 45 34.43 9.79 22.98
C LYS A 45 33.17 10.23 23.73
N LYS A 46 32.11 9.43 23.65
CA LYS A 46 30.87 9.70 24.40
C LYS A 46 31.07 9.54 25.90
N ALA A 47 31.82 8.54 26.35
CA ALA A 47 32.17 8.34 27.75
C ALA A 47 32.85 9.60 28.34
N ALA A 48 33.90 10.09 27.66
CA ALA A 48 34.60 11.30 28.09
C ALA A 48 33.71 12.55 28.06
N LYS A 49 32.79 12.64 27.09
CA LYS A 49 31.81 13.72 27.01
C LYS A 49 30.84 13.70 28.19
N ILE A 50 30.24 12.55 28.48
CA ILE A 50 29.29 12.39 29.59
C ILE A 50 29.99 12.63 30.93
N GLU A 51 31.21 12.14 31.12
CA GLU A 51 31.99 12.37 32.34
C GLU A 51 32.26 13.86 32.57
N LYS A 52 32.58 14.60 31.50
CA LYS A 52 32.87 16.03 31.58
C LYS A 52 31.60 16.87 31.77
N GLU A 53 30.55 16.58 31.01
CA GLU A 53 29.32 17.38 31.01
C GLU A 53 28.38 17.02 32.17
N ARG A 54 28.55 15.85 32.80
CA ARG A 54 27.68 15.31 33.86
C ARG A 54 26.21 15.23 33.44
N ILE A 55 25.95 15.13 32.14
CA ILE A 55 24.61 15.02 31.56
C ILE A 55 24.66 13.92 30.49
N ALA A 56 23.67 13.05 30.50
CA ALA A 56 23.52 11.99 29.50
C ALA A 56 22.10 11.96 28.93
N SER A 57 21.99 11.59 27.65
CA SER A 57 20.70 11.41 26.98
C SER A 57 20.12 10.04 27.33
N VAL A 58 18.85 10.00 27.74
CA VAL A 58 18.11 8.78 28.03
C VAL A 58 16.73 8.85 27.37
N LEU A 59 16.58 8.15 26.24
CA LEU A 59 15.42 8.29 25.35
C LEU A 59 15.27 9.75 24.90
N GLU A 60 14.09 10.35 25.04
CA GLU A 60 13.78 11.73 24.67
C GLU A 60 14.16 12.76 25.76
N ASP A 61 14.68 12.31 26.91
CA ASP A 61 15.04 13.19 28.04
C ASP A 61 16.56 13.24 28.25
N SER A 62 17.00 14.20 29.05
CA SER A 62 18.36 14.25 29.60
C SER A 62 18.33 13.97 31.11
N ILE A 63 19.35 13.25 31.59
CA ILE A 63 19.53 12.94 33.02
C ILE A 63 20.87 13.53 33.46
N ALA A 64 20.86 14.26 34.58
CA ALA A 64 22.08 14.71 35.24
C ALA A 64 22.71 13.53 36.00
N LEU A 65 24.00 13.28 35.79
CA LEU A 65 24.73 12.21 36.46
C LEU A 65 25.14 12.65 37.88
N PRO A 66 24.71 11.93 38.94
CA PRO A 66 25.10 12.19 40.33
C PRO A 66 26.61 12.13 40.53
N GLU A 67 27.19 12.96 41.41
CA GLU A 67 28.66 13.12 41.56
C GLU A 67 29.43 11.82 41.77
N ASN A 68 28.83 10.84 42.45
CA ASN A 68 29.42 9.53 42.73
C ASN A 68 29.28 8.50 41.59
N VAL A 69 28.85 8.93 40.39
CA VAL A 69 28.81 8.09 39.19
C VAL A 69 29.98 8.45 38.28
N HIS A 70 30.96 7.57 38.17
CA HIS A 70 32.16 7.75 37.35
C HIS A 70 32.04 7.00 36.03
N VAL A 71 32.10 7.72 34.91
CA VAL A 71 32.06 7.12 33.58
C VAL A 71 33.46 6.67 33.15
N LYS A 72 33.59 5.40 32.79
CA LYS A 72 34.86 4.76 32.37
C LYS A 72 34.67 4.07 31.01
N SER A 73 35.74 4.00 30.24
CA SER A 73 35.77 3.28 28.95
C SER A 73 36.66 2.03 28.96
N GLU A 74 37.29 1.74 30.09
CA GLU A 74 38.22 0.62 30.29
C GLU A 74 37.88 -0.09 31.61
N PHE A 75 38.17 -1.38 31.69
CA PHE A 75 37.80 -2.25 32.82
C PHE A 75 38.83 -2.28 33.96
N ASP A 76 39.86 -1.43 33.93
CA ASP A 76 40.96 -1.45 34.89
C ASP A 76 40.51 -1.30 36.36
N PHE A 77 39.38 -0.65 36.59
CA PHE A 77 38.80 -0.48 37.92
C PHE A 77 38.35 -1.81 38.55
N LEU A 78 38.10 -2.87 37.76
CA LEU A 78 37.63 -4.17 38.22
C LEU A 78 38.73 -5.10 38.75
N LYS A 79 40.01 -4.71 38.66
CA LYS A 79 41.16 -5.58 38.98
C LYS A 79 41.29 -6.00 40.45
N SER A 80 40.61 -5.31 41.37
CA SER A 80 40.74 -5.58 42.80
C SER A 80 39.40 -5.49 43.54
N GLY A 81 39.22 -6.39 44.50
CA GLY A 81 38.07 -6.40 45.42
C GLY A 81 36.82 -7.06 44.85
N SER A 82 35.78 -7.12 45.68
CA SER A 82 34.46 -7.65 45.31
C SER A 82 33.62 -6.62 44.57
N TRP A 83 32.85 -7.10 43.58
CA TRP A 83 32.06 -6.24 42.70
C TRP A 83 30.62 -6.72 42.56
N VAL A 84 29.70 -5.75 42.57
CA VAL A 84 28.33 -5.92 42.08
C VAL A 84 28.29 -5.40 40.65
N LEU A 85 28.07 -6.29 39.69
CA LEU A 85 28.12 -6.02 38.25
C LEU A 85 26.70 -6.00 37.69
N VAL A 86 26.18 -4.80 37.41
CA VAL A 86 24.88 -4.62 36.75
C VAL A 86 25.11 -4.55 35.26
N ILE A 87 24.77 -5.61 34.53
CA ILE A 87 25.02 -5.71 33.09
C ILE A 87 23.76 -5.32 32.32
N ALA A 88 23.83 -4.19 31.61
CA ALA A 88 22.73 -3.60 30.84
C ALA A 88 23.19 -3.20 29.42
N VAL A 89 23.95 -4.10 28.78
CA VAL A 89 24.44 -3.93 27.41
C VAL A 89 23.51 -4.58 26.39
N PRO A 90 23.61 -4.23 25.10
CA PRO A 90 23.03 -5.03 24.03
C PRO A 90 23.55 -6.48 24.05
N SER A 91 22.69 -7.46 23.74
CA SER A 91 23.04 -8.89 23.79
C SER A 91 24.28 -9.26 22.98
N ARG A 92 24.49 -8.62 21.83
CA ARG A 92 25.67 -8.81 20.96
C ARG A 92 27.02 -8.49 21.61
N LEU A 93 27.05 -7.72 22.70
CA LEU A 93 28.27 -7.37 23.42
C LEU A 93 28.49 -8.26 24.66
N MET A 94 27.49 -9.06 25.04
CA MET A 94 27.50 -9.81 26.29
C MET A 94 28.66 -10.81 26.36
N GLU A 95 28.84 -11.65 25.33
CA GLU A 95 29.91 -12.66 25.31
C GLU A 95 31.30 -12.04 25.48
N GLY A 96 31.60 -10.97 24.73
CA GLY A 96 32.88 -10.27 24.85
C GLY A 96 33.09 -9.61 26.22
N ILE A 97 32.02 -9.12 26.86
CA ILE A 97 32.09 -8.60 28.23
C ILE A 97 32.34 -9.71 29.22
N LEU A 98 31.64 -10.84 29.11
CA LEU A 98 31.88 -12.01 29.96
C LEU A 98 33.34 -12.47 29.83
N ASP A 99 33.86 -12.57 28.60
CA ASP A 99 35.26 -12.92 28.32
C ASP A 99 36.27 -11.97 28.97
N GLU A 100 36.02 -10.66 28.94
CA GLU A 100 36.89 -9.68 29.61
C GLU A 100 36.77 -9.73 31.13
N LEU A 101 35.56 -9.89 31.67
CA LEU A 101 35.32 -10.04 33.10
C LEU A 101 36.05 -11.27 33.65
N ILE A 102 36.02 -12.40 32.95
CA ILE A 102 36.73 -13.63 33.32
C ILE A 102 38.25 -13.38 33.48
N LYS A 103 38.84 -12.54 32.63
CA LYS A 103 40.28 -12.25 32.64
C LYS A 103 40.68 -11.27 33.74
N ILE A 104 39.81 -10.28 34.04
CA ILE A 104 40.17 -9.12 34.86
C ILE A 104 39.76 -9.28 36.32
N LEU A 105 38.62 -9.95 36.59
CA LEU A 105 38.10 -10.08 37.95
C LEU A 105 39.05 -10.89 38.83
N ASP A 106 39.19 -10.46 40.08
CA ASP A 106 39.98 -11.15 41.08
C ASP A 106 39.32 -12.50 41.44
N LYS A 107 39.95 -13.59 41.03
CA LYS A 107 39.46 -14.96 41.22
C LYS A 107 39.28 -15.38 42.68
N ASN A 108 39.83 -14.62 43.63
CA ASN A 108 39.69 -14.90 45.07
C ASN A 108 38.56 -14.10 45.72
N SER A 109 38.03 -13.08 45.05
CA SER A 109 36.97 -12.21 45.55
C SER A 109 35.59 -12.73 45.15
N SER A 110 34.56 -12.42 45.95
CA SER A 110 33.17 -12.73 45.59
C SER A 110 32.61 -11.66 44.65
N HIS A 111 31.91 -12.08 43.60
CA HIS A 111 31.31 -11.20 42.60
C HIS A 111 29.83 -11.55 42.36
N TYR A 112 28.99 -10.54 42.17
CA TYR A 112 27.56 -10.71 41.97
C TYR A 112 27.15 -10.04 40.67
N VAL A 113 26.54 -10.79 39.74
CA VAL A 113 26.17 -10.32 38.41
C VAL A 113 24.66 -10.21 38.31
N PHE A 114 24.17 -9.03 37.96
CA PHE A 114 22.76 -8.76 37.68
C PHE A 114 22.59 -8.48 36.19
N ALA A 115 22.09 -9.47 35.45
CA ALA A 115 21.91 -9.38 34.01
C ALA A 115 20.53 -8.84 33.66
N PHE A 116 20.51 -7.57 33.23
CA PHE A 116 19.35 -6.94 32.59
C PHE A 116 19.34 -7.15 31.06
N THR A 117 20.47 -7.60 30.51
CA THR A 117 20.62 -7.99 29.11
C THR A 117 19.78 -9.23 28.81
N LYS A 118 18.93 -9.16 27.78
CA LYS A 118 18.09 -10.28 27.32
C LYS A 118 18.69 -10.83 26.04
N GLY A 119 19.48 -11.90 26.13
CA GLY A 119 20.15 -12.52 24.97
C GLY A 119 20.45 -14.00 25.19
N LEU A 120 20.88 -14.66 24.11
CA LEU A 120 21.37 -16.05 24.11
C LEU A 120 22.81 -16.06 23.60
N LEU A 121 23.55 -17.13 23.90
CA LEU A 121 24.88 -17.34 23.31
C LEU A 121 24.78 -17.44 21.78
N SER A 122 25.79 -16.93 21.07
CA SER A 122 25.92 -17.04 19.62
C SER A 122 26.00 -18.50 19.15
N ILE A 123 25.59 -18.77 17.90
CA ILE A 123 25.63 -20.12 17.32
C ILE A 123 27.04 -20.75 17.41
N SER A 124 28.09 -19.94 17.21
CA SER A 124 29.47 -20.38 17.33
C SER A 124 29.83 -20.83 18.74
N THR A 125 29.37 -20.09 19.75
CA THR A 125 29.65 -20.39 21.15
C THR A 125 28.80 -21.55 21.64
N ARG A 126 27.52 -21.62 21.25
CA ARG A 126 26.66 -22.77 21.55
C ARG A 126 27.25 -24.08 21.01
N ARG A 127 27.71 -24.11 19.75
CA ARG A 127 28.35 -25.30 19.17
C ARG A 127 29.64 -25.74 19.87
N LYS A 128 30.42 -24.79 20.39
CA LYS A 128 31.68 -25.09 21.11
C LYS A 128 31.45 -25.51 22.56
N THR A 129 30.48 -24.88 23.23
CA THR A 129 30.30 -25.00 24.67
C THR A 129 29.13 -25.91 25.06
N ASN A 130 28.19 -26.16 24.15
CA ASN A 130 26.92 -26.81 24.42
C ASN A 130 26.07 -26.10 25.49
N CYS A 131 26.30 -24.79 25.70
CA CYS A 131 25.50 -23.92 26.55
C CYS A 131 24.58 -23.07 25.67
N ILE A 132 23.38 -22.74 26.14
CA ILE A 132 22.41 -21.91 25.39
C ILE A 132 22.37 -20.49 25.95
N THR A 133 22.36 -20.39 27.28
CA THR A 133 22.20 -19.15 28.04
C THR A 133 23.51 -18.64 28.63
N TYR A 134 23.54 -17.37 29.06
CA TYR A 134 24.72 -16.80 29.72
C TYR A 134 24.93 -17.40 31.11
N SER A 135 23.87 -17.72 31.84
CA SER A 135 23.97 -18.41 33.13
C SER A 135 24.64 -19.78 33.01
N GLU A 136 24.24 -20.60 32.02
CA GLU A 136 24.89 -21.89 31.75
C GLU A 136 26.38 -21.72 31.40
N TYR A 137 26.71 -20.69 30.62
CA TYR A 137 28.09 -20.42 30.24
C TYR A 137 28.95 -20.07 31.45
N ILE A 138 28.46 -19.16 32.31
CA ILE A 138 29.14 -18.78 33.56
C ILE A 138 29.24 -19.97 34.51
N TYR A 139 28.17 -20.77 34.63
CA TYR A 139 28.19 -21.98 35.45
C TYR A 139 29.26 -22.97 34.96
N LYS A 140 29.35 -23.20 33.65
CA LYS A 140 30.37 -24.08 33.07
C LYS A 140 31.79 -23.60 33.38
N LEU A 141 32.03 -22.29 33.24
CA LEU A 141 33.33 -21.67 33.55
C LEU A 141 33.67 -21.77 35.05
N SER A 142 32.67 -21.63 35.90
CA SER A 142 32.78 -21.83 37.35
C SER A 142 33.22 -23.26 37.69
N VAL A 143 32.59 -24.25 37.06
CA VAL A 143 32.93 -25.67 37.25
C VAL A 143 34.34 -26.00 36.75
N THR A 144 34.80 -25.39 35.65
CA THR A 144 36.19 -25.56 35.17
C THR A 144 37.24 -24.84 36.01
N GLY A 145 36.82 -24.03 36.99
CA GLY A 145 37.70 -23.30 37.90
C GLY A 145 38.34 -22.04 37.30
N GLU A 146 37.91 -21.62 36.11
CA GLU A 146 38.38 -20.39 35.46
C GLU A 146 37.87 -19.13 36.16
N LEU A 147 36.65 -19.21 36.69
CA LEU A 147 35.96 -18.24 37.56
C LEU A 147 35.63 -18.93 38.89
N LYS A 148 35.78 -18.25 40.03
CA LYS A 148 35.33 -18.74 41.33
C LYS A 148 34.53 -17.65 42.03
N ASN A 149 33.61 -18.06 42.91
CA ASN A 149 32.81 -17.18 43.76
C ASN A 149 31.99 -16.13 42.99
N ILE A 150 31.40 -16.52 41.86
CA ILE A 150 30.50 -15.67 41.08
C ILE A 150 29.06 -16.17 41.19
N GLU A 151 28.14 -15.29 41.59
CA GLU A 151 26.71 -15.56 41.53
C GLU A 151 26.08 -14.75 40.40
N TYR A 152 25.36 -15.43 39.52
CA TYR A 152 24.67 -14.82 38.40
C TYR A 152 23.17 -14.77 38.68
N THR A 153 22.57 -13.61 38.51
CA THR A 153 21.12 -13.38 38.61
C THR A 153 20.61 -12.84 37.29
N ALA A 154 19.70 -13.58 36.65
CA ALA A 154 18.95 -13.07 35.51
C ALA A 154 17.79 -12.21 36.01
N VAL A 155 17.59 -11.04 35.40
CA VAL A 155 16.59 -10.05 35.81
C VAL A 155 15.60 -9.81 34.67
N ASN A 156 14.37 -10.28 34.86
CA ASN A 156 13.26 -10.08 33.92
C ASN A 156 12.03 -9.48 34.61
N GLY A 157 10.88 -9.51 33.95
CA GLY A 157 9.62 -8.97 34.46
C GLY A 157 9.22 -7.64 33.80
N PRO A 158 7.98 -7.17 34.04
CA PRO A 158 7.47 -5.93 33.47
C PRO A 158 8.16 -4.71 34.13
N ASN A 159 9.23 -4.24 33.50
CA ASN A 159 10.11 -3.17 33.98
C ASN A 159 10.53 -2.22 32.84
N ILE A 160 9.55 -1.70 32.10
CA ILE A 160 9.78 -0.84 30.93
C ILE A 160 10.45 0.49 31.36
N LEU A 161 11.61 0.81 30.76
CA LEU A 161 12.40 2.00 31.09
C LEU A 161 11.60 3.31 31.08
N GLY A 162 10.67 3.47 30.13
CA GLY A 162 9.81 4.66 30.06
C GLY A 162 8.93 4.84 31.30
N GLU A 163 8.50 3.75 31.92
CA GLU A 163 7.68 3.77 33.14
C GLU A 163 8.54 3.87 34.39
N LEU A 164 9.68 3.18 34.43
CA LEU A 164 10.69 3.29 35.49
C LEU A 164 11.11 4.75 35.71
N LYS A 165 11.44 5.48 34.63
CA LYS A 165 11.81 6.89 34.68
C LYS A 165 10.72 7.80 35.27
N ARG A 166 9.46 7.40 35.15
CA ARG A 166 8.29 8.15 35.67
C ARG A 166 7.96 7.75 37.11
N GLY A 167 8.73 6.85 37.71
CA GLY A 167 8.50 6.34 39.06
C GLY A 167 7.20 5.54 39.15
N HIS A 168 6.78 4.86 38.07
CA HIS A 168 5.65 3.95 38.11
C HIS A 168 6.03 2.62 38.76
N HIS A 169 5.04 1.84 39.19
CA HIS A 169 5.28 0.52 39.75
C HIS A 169 5.94 -0.41 38.73
N SER A 170 6.93 -1.19 39.17
CA SER A 170 7.64 -2.18 38.35
C SER A 170 7.83 -3.48 39.11
N PHE A 171 7.87 -4.59 38.38
CA PHE A 171 8.01 -5.92 38.95
C PHE A 171 9.21 -6.62 38.34
N TYR A 172 10.18 -6.96 39.18
CA TYR A 172 11.38 -7.70 38.83
C TYR A 172 11.19 -9.18 39.17
N CYS A 173 11.34 -10.02 38.16
CA CYS A 173 11.42 -11.47 38.31
C CYS A 173 12.89 -11.85 38.27
N LEU A 174 13.37 -12.46 39.35
CA LEU A 174 14.75 -12.85 39.56
C LEU A 174 14.84 -14.36 39.50
N ALA A 175 15.87 -14.86 38.84
CA ALA A 175 16.34 -16.21 39.07
C ALA A 175 17.85 -16.14 39.24
N SER A 176 18.43 -16.95 40.12
CA SER A 176 19.86 -16.86 40.42
C SER A 176 20.53 -18.18 40.71
N SER A 177 21.84 -18.23 40.46
CA SER A 177 22.72 -19.34 40.83
C SER A 177 23.11 -19.35 42.32
N GLY A 178 22.75 -18.32 43.09
CA GLY A 178 23.01 -18.26 44.53
C GLY A 178 22.08 -17.31 45.27
N THR A 179 22.01 -17.43 46.60
CA THR A 179 21.04 -16.70 47.43
C THR A 179 21.51 -15.30 47.81
N GLN A 180 22.83 -15.10 47.93
CA GLN A 180 23.38 -13.84 48.40
C GLN A 180 23.19 -12.70 47.37
N SER A 181 23.31 -13.02 46.09
CA SER A 181 23.00 -12.11 44.99
C SER A 181 21.54 -11.64 45.01
N VAL A 182 20.59 -12.51 45.36
CA VAL A 182 19.17 -12.13 45.52
C VAL A 182 18.99 -11.12 46.65
N GLU A 183 19.56 -11.37 47.83
CA GLU A 183 19.49 -10.43 48.97
C GLU A 183 20.10 -9.06 48.64
N ILE A 184 21.23 -9.05 47.94
CA ILE A 184 21.87 -7.83 47.45
C ILE A 184 20.97 -7.11 46.44
N PHE A 185 20.36 -7.84 45.51
CA PHE A 185 19.45 -7.26 44.53
C PHE A 185 18.24 -6.61 45.21
N GLU A 186 17.59 -7.30 46.15
CA GLU A 186 16.45 -6.76 46.88
C GLU A 186 16.80 -5.51 47.68
N THR A 187 18.01 -5.45 48.25
CA THR A 187 18.50 -4.24 48.93
C THR A 187 18.68 -3.07 47.96
N LEU A 188 19.27 -3.34 46.79
CA LEU A 188 19.59 -2.31 45.78
C LEU A 188 18.38 -1.85 44.96
N PHE A 189 17.43 -2.74 44.67
CA PHE A 189 16.32 -2.47 43.76
C PHE A 189 14.94 -2.53 44.43
N GLY A 190 14.85 -3.05 45.65
CA GLY A 190 13.61 -3.01 46.43
C GLY A 190 13.32 -1.59 46.94
N ASP A 191 12.11 -1.12 46.66
CA ASP A 191 11.56 0.11 47.25
C ASP A 191 10.02 0.08 47.22
N SER A 192 9.34 1.18 47.60
CA SER A 192 7.87 1.26 47.63
C SER A 192 7.16 1.05 46.28
N ARG A 193 7.89 1.12 45.16
CA ARG A 193 7.37 1.04 43.79
C ARG A 193 8.03 -0.06 42.97
N SER A 194 9.19 -0.55 43.39
CA SER A 194 9.95 -1.61 42.76
C SER A 194 9.82 -2.91 43.56
N HIS A 195 9.09 -3.87 42.98
CA HIS A 195 8.74 -5.14 43.63
C HIS A 195 9.56 -6.29 43.07
N THR A 196 10.08 -7.16 43.93
CA THR A 196 10.88 -8.34 43.54
C THR A 196 10.12 -9.64 43.77
N ARG A 197 10.34 -10.62 42.89
CA ARG A 197 9.92 -12.02 43.04
C ARG A 197 11.03 -12.93 42.54
N THR A 198 11.31 -14.00 43.29
CA THR A 198 12.40 -14.92 42.99
C THR A 198 11.86 -16.27 42.54
N TYR A 199 12.52 -16.84 41.54
CA TYR A 199 12.21 -18.11 40.89
C TYR A 199 13.46 -18.97 40.80
N GLU A 200 13.30 -20.29 40.77
CA GLU A 200 14.42 -21.24 40.69
C GLU A 200 14.89 -21.46 39.23
N ASP A 201 14.01 -21.23 38.26
CA ASP A 201 14.23 -21.54 36.85
C ASP A 201 15.02 -20.42 36.13
N LEU A 202 16.35 -20.48 36.26
CA LEU A 202 17.27 -19.51 35.68
C LEU A 202 17.28 -19.53 34.15
N MET A 203 17.33 -20.71 33.55
CA MET A 203 17.37 -20.86 32.09
C MET A 203 16.05 -20.43 31.46
N GLY A 204 14.90 -20.86 31.99
CA GLY A 204 13.61 -20.46 31.45
C GLY A 204 13.37 -18.97 31.55
N LEU A 205 13.84 -18.33 32.64
CA LEU A 205 13.74 -16.89 32.79
C LEU A 205 14.53 -16.17 31.68
N GLU A 206 15.79 -16.56 31.41
CA GLU A 206 16.59 -15.99 30.33
C GLU A 206 15.97 -16.22 28.94
N VAL A 207 15.63 -17.48 28.62
CA VAL A 207 15.07 -17.85 27.30
C VAL A 207 13.76 -17.11 27.04
N PHE A 208 12.84 -17.09 28.02
CA PHE A 208 11.57 -16.37 27.89
C PHE A 208 11.78 -14.87 27.66
N GLY A 209 12.69 -14.26 28.43
CA GLY A 209 13.01 -12.84 28.33
C GLY A 209 13.49 -12.42 26.92
N VAL A 210 14.14 -13.33 26.21
CA VAL A 210 14.56 -13.15 24.82
C VAL A 210 13.39 -13.32 23.85
N MET A 211 12.64 -14.42 23.98
CA MET A 211 11.60 -14.79 23.04
C MET A 211 10.40 -13.84 23.01
N LYS A 212 10.09 -13.14 24.11
CA LYS A 212 8.99 -12.16 24.13
C LYS A 212 9.21 -10.96 23.22
N ASN A 213 10.46 -10.57 22.96
CA ASN A 213 10.78 -9.29 22.31
C ASN A 213 10.38 -9.28 20.82
N PRO A 214 10.64 -10.34 20.02
CA PRO A 214 10.09 -10.42 18.67
C PRO A 214 8.56 -10.38 18.61
N ILE A 215 7.85 -11.00 19.55
CA ILE A 215 6.37 -10.93 19.59
C ILE A 215 5.91 -9.48 19.78
N ALA A 216 6.61 -8.71 20.62
CA ALA A 216 6.33 -7.28 20.76
C ALA A 216 6.57 -6.51 19.44
N ILE A 217 7.55 -6.89 18.62
CA ILE A 217 7.72 -6.33 17.27
C ILE A 217 6.53 -6.70 16.39
N ALA A 218 6.11 -7.97 16.39
CA ALA A 218 4.94 -8.42 15.62
C ALA A 218 3.67 -7.66 16.01
N CYS A 219 3.43 -7.43 17.30
CA CYS A 219 2.32 -6.60 17.79
C CYS A 219 2.47 -5.14 17.34
N GLY A 220 3.69 -4.62 17.31
CA GLY A 220 4.00 -3.31 16.72
C GLY A 220 3.61 -3.23 15.25
N ILE A 221 3.99 -4.23 14.46
CA ILE A 221 3.62 -4.33 13.03
C ILE A 221 2.10 -4.41 12.90
N ALA A 222 1.43 -5.27 13.66
CA ALA A 222 -0.02 -5.38 13.67
C ALA A 222 -0.68 -4.03 13.99
N SER A 223 -0.20 -3.31 15.00
CA SER A 223 -0.76 -2.01 15.41
C SER A 223 -0.69 -0.92 14.34
N GLY A 224 0.19 -1.04 13.35
CA GLY A 224 0.29 -0.12 12.23
C GLY A 224 -0.53 -0.54 11.00
N ILE A 225 -1.21 -1.69 11.06
CA ILE A 225 -2.12 -2.17 10.02
C ILE A 225 -3.56 -1.77 10.40
N PRO A 226 -4.28 -0.98 9.56
CA PRO A 226 -5.61 -0.46 9.92
C PRO A 226 -6.66 -1.54 10.27
N GLU A 227 -6.56 -2.72 9.68
CA GLU A 227 -7.49 -3.84 9.91
C GLU A 227 -7.22 -4.59 11.23
N CYS A 228 -6.07 -4.37 11.88
CA CYS A 228 -5.65 -5.07 13.08
C CYS A 228 -5.95 -4.22 14.33
N GLY A 229 -7.04 -4.56 15.03
CA GLY A 229 -7.38 -3.98 16.35
C GLY A 229 -6.88 -4.81 17.53
N SER A 230 -7.27 -4.42 18.76
CA SER A 230 -6.87 -5.11 19.99
C SER A 230 -7.25 -6.59 20.04
N ASN A 231 -8.32 -7.01 19.36
CA ASN A 231 -8.69 -8.42 19.26
C ASN A 231 -7.61 -9.23 18.53
N PHE A 232 -7.09 -8.70 17.42
CA PHE A 232 -6.02 -9.32 16.67
C PHE A 232 -4.71 -9.33 17.45
N GLU A 233 -4.37 -8.23 18.13
CA GLU A 233 -3.20 -8.19 19.03
C GLU A 233 -3.31 -9.26 20.12
N GLY A 234 -4.49 -9.46 20.70
CA GLY A 234 -4.73 -10.50 21.71
C GLY A 234 -4.45 -11.92 21.19
N GLU A 235 -4.98 -12.26 20.02
CA GLU A 235 -4.73 -13.57 19.39
C GLU A 235 -3.25 -13.75 19.01
N LEU A 236 -2.62 -12.70 18.49
CA LEU A 236 -1.19 -12.72 18.17
C LEU A 236 -0.31 -12.94 19.41
N ILE A 237 -0.65 -12.32 20.54
CA ILE A 237 0.04 -12.57 21.83
C ILE A 237 -0.16 -14.02 22.27
N SER A 238 -1.36 -14.57 22.14
CA SER A 238 -1.69 -15.96 22.47
C SER A 238 -0.86 -16.95 21.64
N LEU A 239 -0.83 -16.78 20.32
CA LEU A 239 -0.04 -17.62 19.41
C LEU A 239 1.45 -17.52 19.67
N GLY A 240 1.97 -16.30 19.86
CA GLY A 240 3.38 -16.11 20.19
C GLY A 240 3.75 -16.75 21.53
N TYR A 241 2.87 -16.65 22.53
CA TYR A 241 3.06 -17.36 23.80
C TYR A 241 3.08 -18.88 23.61
N SER A 242 2.20 -19.43 22.76
CA SER A 242 2.20 -20.86 22.44
C SER A 242 3.53 -21.31 21.83
N GLU A 243 4.11 -20.57 20.89
CA GLU A 243 5.41 -20.92 20.30
C GLU A 243 6.57 -20.80 21.31
N ILE A 244 6.49 -19.87 22.26
CA ILE A 244 7.43 -19.83 23.39
C ILE A 244 7.37 -21.12 24.18
N ILE A 245 6.17 -21.55 24.56
CA ILE A 245 5.97 -22.79 25.32
C ILE A 245 6.52 -23.99 24.53
N THR A 246 6.23 -24.09 23.23
CA THR A 246 6.74 -25.17 22.37
C THR A 246 8.26 -25.24 22.36
N LEU A 247 8.95 -24.09 22.23
CA LEU A 247 10.42 -24.10 22.25
C LEU A 247 10.97 -24.45 23.64
N LEU A 248 10.36 -23.96 24.72
CA LEU A 248 10.77 -24.28 26.08
C LEU A 248 10.65 -25.79 26.37
N GLU A 249 9.57 -26.42 25.92
CA GLU A 249 9.37 -27.87 26.05
C GLU A 249 10.46 -28.66 25.31
N ALA A 250 10.80 -28.25 24.08
CA ALA A 250 11.88 -28.87 23.31
C ALA A 250 13.27 -28.65 23.92
N LEU A 251 13.45 -27.60 24.72
CA LEU A 251 14.66 -27.35 25.50
C LEU A 251 14.66 -28.11 26.84
N GLY A 252 13.58 -28.80 27.20
CA GLY A 252 13.43 -29.47 28.50
C GLY A 252 13.25 -28.51 29.67
N ILE A 253 12.84 -27.26 29.41
CA ILE A 253 12.64 -26.23 30.43
C ILE A 253 11.22 -26.33 31.00
N PRO A 254 11.03 -26.34 32.33
CA PRO A 254 9.70 -26.40 32.94
C PRO A 254 8.83 -25.20 32.56
N THR A 255 7.67 -25.46 31.95
CA THR A 255 6.79 -24.39 31.46
C THR A 255 5.93 -23.75 32.54
N ARG A 256 5.57 -24.50 33.60
CA ARG A 256 4.68 -24.01 34.68
C ARG A 256 5.20 -22.74 35.38
N PRO A 257 6.46 -22.64 35.82
CA PRO A 257 7.00 -21.41 36.40
C PRO A 257 6.98 -20.23 35.43
N VAL A 258 7.26 -20.51 34.14
CA VAL A 258 7.27 -19.50 33.06
C VAL A 258 5.90 -18.85 32.89
N GLN A 259 4.81 -19.58 33.12
CA GLN A 259 3.46 -19.01 33.02
C GLN A 259 3.21 -17.92 34.06
N GLU A 260 3.91 -17.97 35.20
CA GLU A 260 3.75 -17.02 36.29
C GLU A 260 4.59 -15.75 36.07
N TYR A 261 5.88 -15.88 35.76
CA TYR A 261 6.77 -14.73 35.58
C TYR A 261 6.79 -14.17 34.15
N GLY A 262 6.63 -15.04 33.15
CA GLY A 262 6.81 -14.71 31.75
C GLY A 262 5.62 -13.96 31.17
N LEU A 263 4.40 -14.46 31.40
CA LEU A 263 3.19 -13.93 30.78
C LEU A 263 3.00 -12.42 31.04
N ALA A 264 3.28 -11.97 32.28
CA ALA A 264 3.17 -10.56 32.63
C ALA A 264 4.14 -9.66 31.84
N ASP A 265 5.40 -10.10 31.68
CA ASP A 265 6.41 -9.33 30.93
C ASP A 265 6.09 -9.31 29.42
N LEU A 266 5.57 -10.41 28.88
CA LEU A 266 5.10 -10.49 27.49
C LEU A 266 3.95 -9.50 27.25
N ILE A 267 2.90 -9.54 28.09
CA ILE A 267 1.73 -8.65 27.95
C ILE A 267 2.17 -7.18 28.04
N ALA A 268 2.96 -6.82 29.05
CA ALA A 268 3.45 -5.44 29.20
C ALA A 268 4.24 -4.97 27.97
N SER A 269 5.08 -5.86 27.41
CA SER A 269 5.90 -5.55 26.24
C SER A 269 5.10 -5.40 24.95
N CYS A 270 4.04 -6.20 24.79
CA CYS A 270 3.19 -6.21 23.60
C CYS A 270 2.08 -5.15 23.63
N THR A 271 1.71 -4.63 24.81
CA THR A 271 0.59 -3.68 24.94
C THR A 271 1.05 -2.24 25.23
N SER A 272 2.21 -2.05 25.87
CA SER A 272 2.68 -0.71 26.25
C SER A 272 3.22 0.10 25.07
N ARG A 273 2.81 1.36 24.98
CA ARG A 273 3.37 2.36 24.04
C ARG A 273 4.83 2.70 24.32
N TYR A 274 5.33 2.43 25.52
CA TYR A 274 6.73 2.68 25.91
C TYR A 274 7.66 1.51 25.56
N SER A 275 7.12 0.42 25.01
CA SER A 275 7.91 -0.72 24.52
C SER A 275 8.67 -0.33 23.24
N ARG A 276 10.00 -0.38 23.30
CA ARG A 276 10.88 -0.08 22.14
C ARG A 276 10.66 -1.06 20.98
N ASN A 277 10.42 -2.33 21.28
CA ASN A 277 10.14 -3.36 20.27
C ASN A 277 8.79 -3.10 19.58
N LYS A 278 7.72 -2.80 20.34
CA LYS A 278 6.42 -2.43 19.76
C LYS A 278 6.51 -1.17 18.92
N ALA A 279 7.15 -0.13 19.45
CA ALA A 279 7.34 1.13 18.73
C ALA A 279 8.18 0.95 17.45
N TYR A 280 9.19 0.08 17.46
CA TYR A 280 9.94 -0.28 16.27
C TYR A 280 9.05 -0.97 15.23
N GLY A 281 8.30 -2.01 15.60
CA GLY A 281 7.40 -2.69 14.68
C GLY A 281 6.37 -1.75 14.04
N HIS A 282 5.82 -0.83 14.84
CA HIS A 282 4.88 0.20 14.35
C HIS A 282 5.52 1.15 13.34
N ARG A 283 6.73 1.68 13.65
CA ARG A 283 7.46 2.54 12.70
C ARG A 283 7.90 1.77 11.46
N PHE A 284 8.33 0.54 11.61
CA PHE A 284 8.75 -0.36 10.54
C PHE A 284 7.62 -0.52 9.52
N VAL A 285 6.43 -0.94 9.99
CA VAL A 285 5.31 -1.16 9.09
C VAL A 285 4.83 0.15 8.47
N HIS A 286 4.87 1.27 9.21
CA HIS A 286 4.53 2.58 8.66
C HIS A 286 5.51 3.01 7.56
N LYS A 287 6.82 2.83 7.75
CA LYS A 287 7.84 3.09 6.70
C LYS A 287 7.65 2.21 5.47
N LEU A 288 7.29 0.94 5.69
CA LEU A 288 7.03 -0.01 4.61
C LEU A 288 5.74 0.34 3.84
N ILE A 289 4.67 0.72 4.53
CA ILE A 289 3.38 1.12 3.95
C ILE A 289 3.49 2.50 3.25
N SER A 290 4.19 3.46 3.85
CA SER A 290 4.40 4.79 3.27
C SER A 290 5.37 4.77 2.07
N GLY A 291 6.14 3.70 1.89
CA GLY A 291 7.11 3.56 0.80
C GLY A 291 8.41 4.35 1.01
N GLU A 292 8.63 4.88 2.21
CA GLU A 292 9.87 5.50 2.67
C GLU A 292 11.01 4.48 2.78
N ASP A 293 10.67 3.22 3.02
CA ASP A 293 11.62 2.11 3.08
C ASP A 293 11.88 1.53 1.69
N ARG A 294 13.04 1.85 1.11
CA ARG A 294 13.51 1.29 -0.16
C ARG A 294 14.94 0.84 -0.03
N PRO A 295 15.19 -0.48 0.06
CA PRO A 295 16.55 -0.96 0.00
C PRO A 295 17.16 -0.56 -1.35
N ASN A 296 18.27 0.16 -1.29
CA ASN A 296 19.10 0.48 -2.46
C ASN A 296 19.67 -0.82 -3.06
N LEU A 297 20.34 -0.75 -4.22
CA LEU A 297 20.82 -1.96 -4.91
C LEU A 297 21.75 -2.82 -4.03
N ILE A 298 22.57 -2.19 -3.18
CA ILE A 298 23.49 -2.87 -2.27
C ILE A 298 22.71 -3.55 -1.14
N GLU A 299 21.75 -2.85 -0.55
CA GLU A 299 20.86 -3.38 0.50
C GLU A 299 20.00 -4.53 -0.01
N ARG A 300 19.59 -4.53 -1.28
CA ARG A 300 18.87 -5.66 -1.91
C ARG A 300 19.76 -6.89 -2.09
N ILE A 301 21.02 -6.69 -2.45
CA ILE A 301 22.01 -7.77 -2.55
C ILE A 301 22.27 -8.32 -1.14
N GLU A 302 22.47 -7.45 -0.17
CA GLU A 302 22.70 -7.80 1.25
C GLU A 302 21.50 -8.57 1.84
N LEU A 303 20.28 -8.15 1.55
CA LEU A 303 19.04 -8.88 1.90
C LEU A 303 18.99 -10.31 1.33
N PHE A 304 19.57 -10.53 0.15
CA PHE A 304 19.59 -11.85 -0.49
C PHE A 304 20.65 -12.77 0.12
N PHE A 305 21.85 -12.26 0.36
CA PHE A 305 22.97 -13.07 0.86
C PHE A 305 23.02 -13.18 2.39
N ASN A 306 22.83 -12.07 3.11
CA ASN A 306 22.99 -11.97 4.57
C ASN A 306 21.78 -11.27 5.23
N PRO A 307 20.57 -11.88 5.21
CA PRO A 307 19.34 -11.26 5.71
C PRO A 307 19.41 -10.87 7.20
N ALA A 308 20.10 -11.66 8.03
CA ALA A 308 20.28 -11.36 9.44
C ALA A 308 21.14 -10.11 9.64
N GLU A 309 22.27 -9.97 8.93
CA GLU A 309 23.14 -8.78 9.02
C GLU A 309 22.41 -7.52 8.56
N PHE A 310 21.58 -7.63 7.52
CA PHE A 310 20.77 -6.51 7.05
C PHE A 310 19.84 -5.97 8.16
N ILE A 311 19.08 -6.86 8.83
CA ILE A 311 18.21 -6.45 9.95
C ILE A 311 19.04 -5.77 11.04
N GLN A 312 20.20 -6.33 11.37
CA GLN A 312 21.08 -5.79 12.40
C GLN A 312 21.56 -4.37 12.05
N LYS A 313 21.95 -4.14 10.81
CA LYS A 313 22.41 -2.84 10.31
C LYS A 313 21.29 -1.81 10.31
N GLU A 314 20.10 -2.18 9.85
CA GLU A 314 18.94 -1.29 9.83
C GLU A 314 18.53 -0.88 11.25
N VAL A 315 18.49 -1.84 12.18
CA VAL A 315 18.15 -1.57 13.58
C VAL A 315 19.23 -0.71 14.24
N SER A 316 20.51 -0.93 13.92
CA SER A 316 21.63 -0.13 14.42
C SER A 316 21.62 1.30 13.91
N GLN A 317 21.05 1.54 12.73
CA GLN A 317 20.82 2.89 12.19
C GLN A 317 19.58 3.57 12.81
N SER A 318 18.68 2.79 13.41
CA SER A 318 17.57 3.35 14.17
C SER A 318 18.08 3.86 15.53
N GLU A 319 17.64 5.05 15.96
CA GLU A 319 18.04 5.64 17.25
C GLU A 319 17.57 4.81 18.47
N SER A 320 16.81 3.73 18.25
CA SER A 320 16.30 2.83 19.28
C SER A 320 17.12 1.53 19.27
N HIS A 321 17.75 1.17 20.40
CA HIS A 321 18.27 -0.20 20.58
C HIS A 321 17.08 -1.19 20.69
N VAL A 322 16.84 -1.98 19.63
CA VAL A 322 15.72 -2.94 19.51
C VAL A 322 16.25 -4.38 19.57
N GLU A 323 16.34 -4.95 20.78
CA GLU A 323 16.86 -6.31 20.99
C GLU A 323 16.05 -7.40 20.27
N GLY A 324 14.73 -7.21 20.08
CA GLY A 324 13.88 -8.25 19.49
C GLY A 324 14.28 -8.62 18.05
N ALA A 325 14.80 -7.66 17.28
CA ALA A 325 15.24 -7.92 15.92
C ALA A 325 16.55 -8.74 15.87
N PHE A 326 17.46 -8.50 16.83
CA PHE A 326 18.68 -9.29 17.00
C PHE A 326 18.39 -10.70 17.51
N ALA A 327 17.47 -10.81 18.48
CA ALA A 327 17.06 -12.08 19.08
C ALA A 327 16.49 -13.06 18.05
N LEU A 328 15.82 -12.55 17.02
CA LEU A 328 15.07 -13.37 16.06
C LEU A 328 15.93 -14.41 15.34
N ALA A 329 17.12 -14.04 14.87
CA ALA A 329 18.03 -14.97 14.20
C ALA A 329 18.54 -16.05 15.18
N SER A 330 18.82 -15.67 16.42
CA SER A 330 19.26 -16.59 17.47
C SER A 330 18.17 -17.60 17.86
N ILE A 331 16.91 -17.15 17.93
CA ILE A 331 15.74 -17.99 18.22
C ILE A 331 15.49 -18.98 17.09
N ILE A 332 15.49 -18.51 15.83
CA ILE A 332 15.30 -19.38 14.65
C ILE A 332 16.39 -20.45 14.59
N SER A 333 17.65 -20.04 14.73
CA SER A 333 18.77 -20.99 14.77
C SER A 333 18.67 -21.99 15.93
N LEU A 334 18.15 -21.58 17.10
CA LEU A 334 17.97 -22.48 18.23
C LEU A 334 16.82 -23.47 17.98
N ALA A 335 15.74 -23.04 17.36
CA ALA A 335 14.64 -23.91 16.98
C ALA A 335 15.05 -24.91 15.89
N GLU A 336 15.84 -24.48 14.91
CA GLU A 336 16.46 -25.37 13.91
C GLU A 336 17.39 -26.42 14.57
N GLU A 337 18.21 -26.02 15.55
CA GLU A 337 19.05 -26.93 16.33
C GLU A 337 18.24 -27.98 17.12
N LYS A 338 16.97 -27.69 17.41
CA LYS A 338 16.06 -28.54 18.19
C LYS A 338 14.97 -29.21 17.37
N ASP A 339 14.96 -29.01 16.05
CA ASP A 339 13.95 -29.52 15.12
C ASP A 339 12.52 -29.12 15.53
N VAL A 340 12.33 -27.85 15.91
CA VAL A 340 11.05 -27.28 16.34
C VAL A 340 10.56 -26.27 15.33
N ASP A 341 9.29 -26.37 14.94
CA ASP A 341 8.66 -25.35 14.10
C ASP A 341 8.15 -24.18 14.94
N ILE A 342 8.56 -22.97 14.55
CA ILE A 342 8.15 -21.69 15.16
C ILE A 342 7.72 -20.71 14.05
N PRO A 343 6.54 -20.94 13.46
CA PRO A 343 6.14 -20.27 12.24
C PRO A 343 5.92 -18.76 12.42
N LEU A 344 5.44 -18.28 13.57
CA LEU A 344 5.29 -16.85 13.83
C LEU A 344 6.63 -16.13 13.81
N TYR A 345 7.65 -16.68 14.48
CA TYR A 345 9.01 -16.11 14.45
C TYR A 345 9.59 -16.15 13.03
N SER A 346 9.36 -17.24 12.29
CA SER A 346 9.81 -17.40 10.90
C SER A 346 9.16 -16.38 9.96
N ILE A 347 7.85 -16.18 10.07
CA ILE A 347 7.09 -15.17 9.30
C ILE A 347 7.57 -13.78 9.66
N LEU A 348 7.74 -13.48 10.95
CA LEU A 348 8.26 -12.19 11.39
C LEU A 348 9.66 -11.92 10.79
N PHE A 349 10.53 -12.93 10.74
CA PHE A 349 11.84 -12.81 10.12
C PHE A 349 11.74 -12.55 8.62
N GLN A 350 10.83 -13.23 7.93
CA GLN A 350 10.55 -13.00 6.52
C GLN A 350 9.98 -11.60 6.25
N ILE A 351 9.14 -11.07 7.14
CA ILE A 351 8.62 -9.69 7.05
C ILE A 351 9.75 -8.68 7.24
N LEU A 352 10.58 -8.84 8.29
CA LEU A 352 11.71 -7.95 8.55
C LEU A 352 12.79 -8.04 7.45
N THR A 353 12.85 -9.14 6.70
CA THR A 353 13.73 -9.27 5.52
C THR A 353 13.03 -8.90 4.21
N ARG A 354 11.81 -8.35 4.25
CA ARG A 354 10.99 -8.00 3.08
C ARG A 354 10.76 -9.15 2.09
N LYS A 355 10.91 -10.40 2.54
CA LYS A 355 10.59 -11.60 1.74
C LYS A 355 9.09 -11.79 1.59
N VAL A 356 8.33 -11.46 2.64
CA VAL A 356 6.87 -11.52 2.65
C VAL A 356 6.26 -10.19 3.12
N SER A 357 5.01 -9.97 2.75
CA SER A 357 4.23 -8.79 3.15
C SER A 357 3.85 -8.86 4.63
N PRO A 358 3.74 -7.71 5.36
CA PRO A 358 3.16 -7.69 6.71
C PRO A 358 1.76 -8.32 6.82
N THR A 359 1.00 -8.37 5.71
CA THR A 359 -0.30 -9.08 5.67
C THR A 359 -0.19 -10.57 5.92
N GLU A 360 0.99 -11.16 5.76
CA GLU A 360 1.21 -12.58 6.05
C GLU A 360 1.01 -12.88 7.54
N LEU A 361 1.29 -11.89 8.41
CA LEU A 361 0.97 -11.98 9.84
C LEU A 361 -0.55 -12.15 10.05
N ILE A 362 -1.38 -11.47 9.25
CA ILE A 362 -2.84 -11.58 9.33
C ILE A 362 -3.31 -12.95 8.90
N ARG A 363 -2.80 -13.45 7.77
CA ARG A 363 -3.12 -14.79 7.25
C ARG A 363 -2.79 -15.87 8.27
N PHE A 364 -1.60 -15.80 8.84
CA PHE A 364 -1.15 -16.74 9.85
C PHE A 364 -2.03 -16.72 11.11
N VAL A 365 -2.26 -15.54 11.69
CA VAL A 365 -3.03 -15.41 12.95
C VAL A 365 -4.50 -15.78 12.75
N SER A 366 -5.10 -15.41 11.63
CA SER A 366 -6.52 -15.68 11.36
C SER A 366 -6.81 -17.14 11.00
N LYS A 367 -5.78 -17.96 10.73
CA LYS A 367 -5.89 -19.32 10.16
C LYS A 367 -6.82 -19.37 8.93
N SER A 368 -6.98 -18.23 8.27
CA SER A 368 -7.84 -18.09 7.11
C SER A 368 -7.14 -18.76 5.92
N THR A 369 -7.79 -19.80 5.39
CA THR A 369 -7.49 -20.36 4.06
C THR A 369 -8.19 -19.59 2.95
N SER A 370 -9.06 -18.64 3.30
CA SER A 370 -9.67 -17.73 2.35
C SER A 370 -8.65 -16.68 1.95
N ASP A 371 -8.47 -16.49 0.64
CA ASP A 371 -7.63 -15.42 0.11
C ASP A 371 -8.12 -14.01 0.52
N GLU A 372 -9.29 -13.89 1.17
CA GLU A 372 -9.94 -12.69 1.71
C GLU A 372 -9.17 -11.91 2.80
N VAL A 373 -7.85 -12.01 2.87
CA VAL A 373 -7.05 -10.94 3.47
C VAL A 373 -7.00 -9.79 2.46
N ARG A 374 -7.58 -8.64 2.84
CA ARG A 374 -7.39 -7.38 2.12
C ARG A 374 -5.89 -7.13 2.02
N HIS A 375 -5.35 -7.33 0.83
CA HIS A 375 -3.97 -7.07 0.54
C HIS A 375 -3.67 -5.59 0.83
N ILE A 376 -2.74 -5.33 1.76
CA ILE A 376 -2.13 -4.01 1.90
C ILE A 376 -1.34 -3.80 0.63
N SER A 377 -1.98 -3.08 -0.27
CA SER A 377 -1.43 -2.81 -1.57
C SER A 377 -0.34 -1.76 -1.45
N LYS A 378 0.79 -1.97 -2.15
CA LYS A 378 1.92 -1.03 -2.08
C LYS A 378 1.45 0.35 -2.54
N THR A 379 1.70 1.36 -1.72
CA THR A 379 1.53 2.76 -2.09
C THR A 379 2.55 3.09 -3.18
N THR A 380 2.08 3.38 -4.41
CA THR A 380 2.97 3.67 -5.54
C THR A 380 3.63 5.04 -5.32
N THR A 381 4.97 5.11 -5.21
CA THR A 381 5.63 6.38 -5.53
C THR A 381 5.49 6.57 -7.03
N LYS A 382 4.90 7.69 -7.48
CA LYS A 382 4.90 8.05 -8.90
C LYS A 382 6.33 7.94 -9.43
N ARG A 383 6.59 6.91 -10.24
CA ARG A 383 7.88 6.71 -10.90
C ARG A 383 8.06 7.95 -11.80
N SER A 384 9.12 8.74 -11.58
CA SER A 384 9.46 9.84 -12.49
C SER A 384 9.98 9.23 -13.79
N GLY A 385 9.05 8.78 -14.63
CA GLY A 385 9.30 8.07 -15.88
C GLY A 385 8.31 8.47 -16.98
N LEU A 386 7.69 9.66 -16.87
CA LEU A 386 6.83 10.20 -17.93
C LEU A 386 7.56 10.32 -19.28
N GLY A 387 8.90 10.38 -19.28
CA GLY A 387 9.73 10.36 -20.49
C GLY A 387 10.14 8.97 -21.00
N THR A 388 10.04 7.90 -20.19
CA THR A 388 10.40 6.52 -20.59
C THR A 388 9.20 5.68 -21.05
N ALA A 389 7.98 6.13 -20.80
CA ALA A 389 6.74 5.46 -21.16
C ALA A 389 6.13 5.92 -22.50
N SER A 390 6.95 6.49 -23.38
CA SER A 390 6.57 6.91 -24.73
C SER A 390 7.77 6.89 -25.67
N GLY A 391 7.54 6.94 -26.98
CA GLY A 391 8.59 6.92 -28.00
C GLY A 391 9.15 5.53 -28.32
N LYS A 392 10.24 5.49 -29.12
CA LYS A 392 10.75 4.24 -29.74
C LYS A 392 11.17 3.16 -28.74
N LYS A 393 11.87 3.52 -27.66
CA LYS A 393 12.30 2.56 -26.64
C LYS A 393 11.12 1.89 -25.93
N PHE A 394 10.04 2.64 -25.71
CA PHE A 394 8.81 2.10 -25.14
C PHE A 394 8.11 1.15 -26.13
N GLN A 395 8.07 1.53 -27.42
CA GLN A 395 7.54 0.67 -28.47
C GLN A 395 8.31 -0.66 -28.57
N GLU A 396 9.64 -0.62 -28.53
CA GLU A 396 10.49 -1.83 -28.51
C GLU A 396 10.21 -2.72 -27.29
N ALA A 397 10.05 -2.11 -26.10
CA ALA A 397 9.71 -2.83 -24.87
C ALA A 397 8.31 -3.46 -24.95
N LEU A 398 7.33 -2.75 -25.51
CA LEU A 398 5.98 -3.25 -25.72
C LEU A 398 5.97 -4.42 -26.71
N SER A 399 6.64 -4.29 -27.85
CA SER A 399 6.79 -5.40 -28.82
C SER A 399 7.39 -6.63 -28.14
N LYS A 400 8.44 -6.46 -27.35
CA LYS A 400 9.08 -7.57 -26.62
C LYS A 400 8.14 -8.23 -25.60
N ASN A 401 7.37 -7.43 -24.85
CA ASN A 401 6.42 -7.94 -23.86
C ASN A 401 5.26 -8.69 -24.52
N VAL A 402 4.69 -8.15 -25.60
CA VAL A 402 3.62 -8.81 -26.36
C VAL A 402 4.10 -10.16 -26.91
N LEU A 403 5.30 -10.22 -27.51
CA LEU A 403 5.87 -11.49 -27.98
C LEU A 403 6.09 -12.49 -26.85
N ARG A 404 6.61 -12.04 -25.71
CA ARG A 404 6.81 -12.89 -24.54
C ARG A 404 5.46 -13.45 -24.03
N HIS A 405 4.43 -12.61 -23.95
CA HIS A 405 3.10 -13.01 -23.52
C HIS A 405 2.50 -14.04 -24.47
N ILE A 406 2.52 -13.78 -25.79
CA ILE A 406 2.01 -14.70 -26.81
C ILE A 406 2.73 -16.05 -26.77
N ASN A 407 4.07 -16.04 -26.65
CA ASN A 407 4.86 -17.27 -26.61
C ASN A 407 4.70 -18.05 -25.31
N SER A 408 4.30 -17.39 -24.21
CA SER A 408 4.03 -18.05 -22.94
C SER A 408 2.71 -18.84 -22.93
N GLN A 409 1.77 -18.50 -23.83
CA GLN A 409 0.47 -19.16 -23.92
C GLN A 409 0.50 -20.31 -24.94
N PRO A 410 0.22 -21.57 -24.52
CA PRO A 410 0.21 -22.71 -25.42
C PRO A 410 -0.73 -22.51 -26.63
N GLY A 411 -0.18 -22.67 -27.84
CA GLY A 411 -0.92 -22.60 -29.09
C GLY A 411 -1.46 -21.21 -29.47
N MET A 412 -1.10 -20.12 -28.76
CA MET A 412 -1.59 -18.77 -29.11
C MET A 412 -1.00 -18.27 -30.42
N THR A 413 0.31 -18.45 -30.64
CA THR A 413 0.99 -18.07 -31.88
C THR A 413 0.38 -18.77 -33.11
N GLU A 414 0.03 -20.05 -32.97
CA GLU A 414 -0.62 -20.82 -34.04
C GLU A 414 -2.04 -20.34 -34.33
N ARG A 415 -2.80 -19.98 -33.29
CA ARG A 415 -4.12 -19.38 -33.44
C ARG A 415 -4.06 -18.04 -34.18
N ILE A 416 -3.11 -17.18 -33.81
CA ILE A 416 -2.88 -15.88 -34.48
C ILE A 416 -2.55 -16.08 -35.96
N VAL A 417 -1.61 -16.98 -36.27
CA VAL A 417 -1.20 -17.23 -37.66
C VAL A 417 -2.33 -17.86 -38.47
N LYS A 418 -3.10 -18.81 -37.92
CA LYS A 418 -4.28 -19.38 -38.60
C LYS A 418 -5.37 -18.34 -38.91
N GLN A 419 -5.43 -17.26 -38.12
CA GLN A 419 -6.40 -16.17 -38.34
C GLN A 419 -6.04 -15.26 -39.53
N SER A 420 -4.77 -15.25 -39.96
CA SER A 420 -4.24 -14.33 -40.98
C SER A 420 -5.07 -14.30 -42.27
N SER A 421 -5.40 -15.45 -42.85
CA SER A 421 -6.16 -15.56 -44.10
C SER A 421 -7.57 -14.95 -44.02
N LEU A 422 -8.24 -15.09 -42.87
CA LEU A 422 -9.55 -14.47 -42.62
C LEU A 422 -9.41 -12.95 -42.40
N LEU A 423 -8.33 -12.52 -41.73
CA LEU A 423 -8.04 -11.10 -41.53
C LEU A 423 -7.76 -10.40 -42.87
N VAL A 424 -6.96 -11.00 -43.75
CA VAL A 424 -6.67 -10.45 -45.08
C VAL A 424 -7.95 -10.22 -45.88
N LYS A 425 -8.84 -11.21 -45.97
CA LYS A 425 -10.16 -11.05 -46.63
C LYS A 425 -11.01 -9.94 -46.01
N SER A 426 -10.99 -9.83 -44.68
CA SER A 426 -11.71 -8.76 -43.99
C SER A 426 -11.11 -7.37 -44.27
N LEU A 427 -9.78 -7.27 -44.37
CA LEU A 427 -9.06 -6.03 -44.66
C LEU A 427 -9.27 -5.59 -46.11
N GLU A 428 -9.26 -6.52 -47.07
CA GLU A 428 -9.56 -6.23 -48.48
C GLU A 428 -10.98 -5.67 -48.66
N LYS A 429 -11.97 -6.25 -47.97
CA LYS A 429 -13.34 -5.71 -47.96
C LYS A 429 -13.36 -4.28 -47.41
N ARG A 430 -12.68 -4.06 -46.28
CA ARG A 430 -12.59 -2.73 -45.64
C ARG A 430 -11.87 -1.71 -46.53
N TYR A 431 -10.87 -2.13 -47.29
CA TYR A 431 -10.17 -1.27 -48.25
C TYR A 431 -11.12 -0.77 -49.34
N LYS A 432 -11.95 -1.65 -49.91
CA LYS A 432 -12.98 -1.26 -50.89
C LYS A 432 -13.98 -0.26 -50.31
N GLU A 433 -14.46 -0.49 -49.08
CA GLU A 433 -15.33 0.46 -48.36
C GLU A 433 -14.63 1.82 -48.12
N ALA A 434 -13.31 1.84 -47.94
CA ALA A 434 -12.53 3.06 -47.78
C ALA A 434 -12.37 3.84 -49.10
N GLU A 435 -12.26 3.15 -50.25
CA GLU A 435 -12.28 3.78 -51.57
C GLU A 435 -13.62 4.49 -51.84
N GLU A 436 -14.73 3.85 -51.48
CA GLU A 436 -16.08 4.42 -51.62
C GLU A 436 -16.31 5.61 -50.68
N SER A 437 -15.83 5.51 -49.43
CA SER A 437 -16.01 6.55 -48.41
C SER A 437 -14.92 7.63 -48.40
N LYS A 438 -13.92 7.52 -49.29
CA LYS A 438 -12.72 8.38 -49.37
C LYS A 438 -11.99 8.53 -48.02
N ASP A 439 -11.89 7.45 -47.26
CA ASP A 439 -11.16 7.44 -45.99
C ASP A 439 -9.65 7.35 -46.25
N ILE A 440 -8.99 8.52 -46.27
CA ILE A 440 -7.57 8.67 -46.55
C ILE A 440 -6.69 7.81 -45.63
N THR A 441 -7.12 7.58 -44.38
CA THR A 441 -6.29 6.87 -43.39
C THR A 441 -6.29 5.36 -43.65
N ASP A 442 -7.47 4.80 -43.93
CA ASP A 442 -7.60 3.38 -44.26
C ASP A 442 -6.96 3.08 -45.63
N LEU A 443 -7.04 4.00 -46.60
CA LEU A 443 -6.40 3.86 -47.92
C LEU A 443 -4.86 3.77 -47.84
N LEU A 444 -4.23 4.47 -46.89
CA LEU A 444 -2.77 4.44 -46.71
C LEU A 444 -2.29 3.25 -45.87
N GLN A 445 -3.06 2.85 -44.85
CA GLN A 445 -2.61 1.87 -43.86
C GLN A 445 -2.93 0.42 -44.22
N ILE A 446 -4.12 0.16 -44.77
CA ILE A 446 -4.61 -1.21 -45.02
C ILE A 446 -3.74 -1.97 -46.04
N PRO A 447 -3.27 -1.38 -47.16
CA PRO A 447 -2.41 -2.10 -48.11
C PRO A 447 -1.14 -2.65 -47.44
N LYS A 448 -0.54 -1.86 -46.56
CA LYS A 448 0.65 -2.25 -45.79
C LYS A 448 0.35 -3.37 -44.79
N GLU A 449 -0.80 -3.32 -44.13
CA GLU A 449 -1.25 -4.37 -43.20
C GLU A 449 -1.48 -5.70 -43.93
N ILE A 450 -2.13 -5.68 -45.10
CA ILE A 450 -2.35 -6.87 -45.95
C ILE A 450 -1.01 -7.47 -46.38
N GLN A 451 -0.07 -6.65 -46.85
CA GLN A 451 1.26 -7.12 -47.24
C GLN A 451 1.97 -7.86 -46.10
N LEU A 452 1.95 -7.28 -44.89
CA LEU A 452 2.59 -7.87 -43.72
C LEU A 452 1.94 -9.20 -43.29
N TRP A 453 0.62 -9.32 -43.35
CA TRP A 453 -0.06 -10.59 -43.07
C TRP A 453 0.24 -11.66 -44.13
N ASN A 454 0.28 -11.30 -45.40
CA ASN A 454 0.64 -12.22 -46.49
C ASN A 454 2.10 -12.73 -46.34
N GLU A 455 3.03 -11.87 -45.89
CA GLU A 455 4.40 -12.29 -45.57
C GLU A 455 4.45 -13.32 -44.42
N VAL A 456 3.64 -13.13 -43.37
CA VAL A 456 3.55 -14.05 -42.22
C VAL A 456 2.98 -15.41 -42.67
N GLU A 457 1.90 -15.39 -43.44
CA GLU A 457 1.25 -16.60 -43.96
C GLU A 457 2.21 -17.41 -44.85
N LYS A 458 2.90 -16.75 -45.78
CA LYS A 458 3.87 -17.39 -46.67
C LYS A 458 5.02 -18.04 -45.91
N LYS A 459 5.63 -17.33 -44.95
CA LYS A 459 6.74 -17.85 -44.13
C LYS A 459 6.31 -19.03 -43.25
N PHE A 460 5.08 -19.02 -42.77
CA PHE A 460 4.53 -20.12 -41.99
C PHE A 460 4.34 -21.38 -42.85
N GLN A 461 3.79 -21.24 -44.07
CA GLN A 461 3.57 -22.36 -44.99
C GLN A 461 4.89 -22.94 -45.54
N GLU A 462 5.89 -22.10 -45.84
CA GLU A 462 7.15 -22.54 -46.46
C GLU A 462 8.18 -23.08 -45.46
N LYS A 463 8.22 -22.55 -44.22
CA LYS A 463 9.31 -22.81 -43.26
C LYS A 463 8.84 -23.14 -41.83
N GLY A 464 7.53 -23.21 -41.57
CA GLY A 464 7.00 -23.34 -40.22
C GLY A 464 7.36 -22.16 -39.30
N ASN A 465 7.85 -21.05 -39.87
CA ASN A 465 8.35 -19.91 -39.11
C ASN A 465 7.16 -19.09 -38.57
N LYS A 466 7.17 -18.82 -37.26
CA LYS A 466 6.11 -18.12 -36.52
C LYS A 466 6.48 -16.68 -36.17
N ASP A 467 7.37 -16.06 -36.93
CA ASP A 467 7.83 -14.68 -36.71
C ASP A 467 6.71 -13.66 -36.97
N LEU A 468 6.25 -13.03 -35.88
CA LEU A 468 5.21 -11.98 -35.89
C LEU A 468 5.79 -10.57 -35.76
N THR A 469 7.11 -10.41 -35.72
CA THR A 469 7.77 -9.16 -35.29
C THR A 469 7.38 -7.95 -36.15
N LYS A 470 7.37 -8.10 -37.49
CA LYS A 470 7.06 -6.97 -38.38
C LYS A 470 5.61 -6.47 -38.26
N ILE A 471 4.64 -7.39 -38.18
CA ILE A 471 3.22 -7.03 -38.05
C ILE A 471 2.93 -6.48 -36.64
N LEU A 472 3.65 -6.98 -35.64
CA LEU A 472 3.60 -6.46 -34.28
C LEU A 472 4.11 -5.02 -34.19
N ASP A 473 5.28 -4.73 -34.75
CA ASP A 473 5.85 -3.38 -34.76
C ASP A 473 4.93 -2.38 -35.49
N PHE A 474 4.24 -2.84 -36.54
CA PHE A 474 3.20 -2.06 -37.21
C PHE A 474 2.08 -1.67 -36.21
N TYR A 475 1.46 -2.62 -35.50
CA TYR A 475 0.41 -2.30 -34.54
C TYR A 475 0.89 -1.48 -33.35
N VAL A 476 2.08 -1.77 -32.82
CA VAL A 476 2.67 -1.03 -31.71
C VAL A 476 2.92 0.42 -32.09
N SER A 477 3.46 0.69 -33.28
CA SER A 477 3.68 2.06 -33.77
C SER A 477 2.36 2.82 -34.00
N GLU A 478 1.30 2.10 -34.34
CA GLU A 478 -0.02 2.66 -34.58
C GLU A 478 -0.69 3.05 -33.25
N ILE A 479 -0.67 2.16 -32.27
CA ILE A 479 -1.31 2.31 -30.95
C ILE A 479 -0.54 3.33 -30.10
N ALA A 480 0.78 3.14 -29.95
CA ALA A 480 1.56 3.89 -28.98
C ALA A 480 1.54 5.40 -29.24
N ASP A 481 1.51 6.16 -28.14
CA ASP A 481 1.57 7.61 -28.17
C ASP A 481 3.02 8.15 -28.25
N ASP A 482 3.14 9.45 -28.51
CA ASP A 482 4.41 10.18 -28.57
C ASP A 482 4.39 11.36 -27.58
N TYR A 483 4.16 11.05 -26.31
CA TYR A 483 3.99 12.05 -25.26
C TYR A 483 5.08 13.10 -25.19
N LYS A 484 4.66 14.37 -25.09
CA LYS A 484 5.56 15.51 -24.87
C LYS A 484 5.06 16.33 -23.68
N PRO A 485 5.66 16.17 -22.48
CA PRO A 485 5.21 16.85 -21.27
C PRO A 485 5.09 18.37 -21.43
N PHE A 486 6.12 19.00 -22.01
CA PHE A 486 6.18 20.43 -22.25
C PHE A 486 5.03 20.92 -23.15
N LEU A 487 4.77 20.21 -24.25
CA LEU A 487 3.71 20.59 -25.19
C LEU A 487 2.32 20.46 -24.53
N ARG A 488 2.14 19.43 -23.70
CA ARG A 488 0.90 19.20 -22.95
C ARG A 488 0.61 20.31 -21.95
N ASP A 489 1.58 20.64 -21.09
CA ASP A 489 1.37 21.69 -20.10
C ASP A 489 1.18 23.06 -20.76
N THR A 490 1.90 23.35 -21.84
CA THR A 490 1.75 24.59 -22.61
C THR A 490 0.35 24.70 -23.23
N LEU A 491 -0.13 23.66 -23.92
CA LEU A 491 -1.45 23.67 -24.58
C LEU A 491 -2.59 23.72 -23.55
N ILE A 492 -2.51 22.94 -22.47
CA ILE A 492 -3.53 22.96 -21.42
C ILE A 492 -3.60 24.35 -20.77
N ASN A 493 -2.45 24.95 -20.42
CA ASN A 493 -2.40 26.27 -19.79
C ASN A 493 -2.72 27.42 -20.75
N LEU A 494 -2.65 27.22 -22.07
CA LEU A 494 -3.02 28.21 -23.08
C LEU A 494 -4.52 28.14 -23.43
N ILE A 495 -5.09 26.93 -23.49
CA ILE A 495 -6.51 26.71 -23.79
C ILE A 495 -7.40 27.12 -22.61
N ILE A 496 -6.96 26.95 -21.36
CA ILE A 496 -7.73 27.29 -20.15
C ILE A 496 -8.09 28.81 -20.11
N PRO A 497 -7.13 29.75 -20.26
CA PRO A 497 -7.42 31.18 -20.32
C PRO A 497 -8.18 31.59 -21.58
N ILE A 498 -7.87 31.01 -22.74
CA ILE A 498 -8.55 31.30 -24.02
C ILE A 498 -10.03 30.92 -23.94
N ARG A 499 -10.38 29.78 -23.30
CA ARG A 499 -11.77 29.40 -23.03
C ARG A 499 -12.50 30.40 -22.12
N TYR A 500 -11.78 31.03 -21.20
CA TYR A 500 -12.32 31.99 -20.23
C TYR A 500 -12.46 33.41 -20.83
N ILE A 501 -11.49 33.83 -21.65
CA ILE A 501 -11.33 35.21 -22.13
C ILE A 501 -12.06 35.47 -23.46
N LEU A 502 -12.07 34.54 -24.42
CA LEU A 502 -12.63 34.79 -25.76
C LEU A 502 -14.16 34.67 -25.84
N ASN A 503 -14.83 34.00 -24.90
CA ASN A 503 -16.25 33.61 -25.03
C ASN A 503 -17.13 34.09 -23.88
N GLY A 504 -16.96 35.35 -23.46
CA GLY A 504 -17.72 36.00 -22.38
C GLY A 504 -19.19 35.59 -22.27
N PHE A 505 -19.64 35.33 -21.05
CA PHE A 505 -21.04 35.29 -20.60
C PHE A 505 -22.09 34.67 -21.57
N LYS A 506 -21.81 33.51 -22.19
CA LYS A 506 -22.85 32.68 -22.81
C LYS A 506 -23.08 31.40 -22.00
N SER A 507 -24.35 31.00 -21.83
CA SER A 507 -24.72 29.78 -21.10
C SER A 507 -24.15 28.53 -21.79
N GLY A 508 -23.27 27.79 -21.11
CA GLY A 508 -22.71 26.52 -21.61
C GLY A 508 -21.21 26.51 -21.92
N THR A 509 -20.49 27.64 -21.76
CA THR A 509 -19.06 27.74 -22.08
C THR A 509 -18.10 27.51 -20.88
N GLY A 510 -18.64 27.22 -19.69
CA GLY A 510 -17.85 26.95 -18.49
C GLY A 510 -17.25 25.54 -18.39
N LEU A 511 -16.32 25.36 -17.46
CA LEU A 511 -15.84 24.03 -17.03
C LEU A 511 -17.02 23.12 -16.63
N PRO A 512 -16.90 21.79 -16.75
CA PRO A 512 -17.93 20.90 -16.26
C PRO A 512 -18.16 21.16 -14.77
N LYS A 513 -19.41 21.14 -14.33
CA LYS A 513 -19.76 21.27 -12.92
C LYS A 513 -19.42 19.96 -12.22
N ILE A 514 -18.41 19.99 -11.35
CA ILE A 514 -17.84 18.79 -10.75
C ILE A 514 -18.49 18.47 -9.41
N GLY A 515 -18.77 17.18 -9.14
CA GLY A 515 -19.25 16.71 -7.84
C GLY A 515 -18.86 15.27 -7.54
N GLY A 516 -19.55 14.65 -6.58
CA GLY A 516 -19.26 13.29 -6.10
C GLY A 516 -18.12 13.23 -5.08
N CYS A 517 -17.41 12.09 -5.04
CA CYS A 517 -16.37 11.73 -4.07
C CYS A 517 -15.01 12.40 -4.35
N VAL A 518 -15.02 13.72 -4.53
CA VAL A 518 -13.83 14.48 -4.96
C VAL A 518 -12.70 14.42 -3.93
N LYS A 519 -13.02 14.49 -2.63
CA LYS A 519 -12.00 14.53 -1.56
C LYS A 519 -11.29 13.18 -1.45
N GLU A 520 -12.07 12.11 -1.47
CA GLU A 520 -11.62 10.72 -1.40
C GLU A 520 -10.72 10.39 -2.61
N VAL A 521 -11.18 10.72 -3.82
CA VAL A 521 -10.40 10.48 -5.04
C VAL A 521 -9.09 11.28 -5.02
N LYS A 522 -9.07 12.54 -4.55
CA LYS A 522 -7.82 13.31 -4.40
C LYS A 522 -6.84 12.68 -3.42
N ALA A 523 -7.33 12.20 -2.27
CA ALA A 523 -6.49 11.53 -1.29
C ALA A 523 -5.84 10.26 -1.88
N LEU A 524 -6.62 9.44 -2.57
CA LEU A 524 -6.14 8.20 -3.20
C LEU A 524 -5.22 8.46 -4.40
N ALA A 525 -5.55 9.46 -5.23
CA ALA A 525 -4.78 9.84 -6.42
C ALA A 525 -3.35 10.33 -6.15
N SER A 526 -3.08 10.71 -4.89
CA SER A 526 -1.74 11.11 -4.44
C SER A 526 -0.86 9.90 -4.10
N ARG A 527 -1.46 8.73 -3.91
CA ARG A 527 -0.85 7.54 -3.29
C ARG A 527 -0.86 6.29 -4.18
N TYR A 528 -1.83 6.17 -5.08
CA TYR A 528 -2.07 4.94 -5.85
C TYR A 528 -2.22 5.23 -7.34
N ASP A 529 -2.11 4.16 -8.14
CA ASP A 529 -2.29 4.24 -9.58
C ASP A 529 -3.78 4.32 -9.91
N ILE A 530 -4.13 5.09 -10.94
CA ILE A 530 -5.54 5.41 -11.23
C ILE A 530 -5.93 4.95 -12.62
N LEU A 531 -7.03 4.19 -12.68
CA LEU A 531 -7.75 3.92 -13.91
C LEU A 531 -9.09 4.68 -13.89
N TYR A 532 -9.26 5.67 -14.74
CA TYR A 532 -10.53 6.39 -14.86
C TYR A 532 -11.48 5.66 -15.82
N THR A 533 -12.72 5.44 -15.38
CA THR A 533 -13.76 4.76 -16.14
C THR A 533 -15.00 5.65 -16.32
N PRO A 534 -14.96 6.60 -17.27
CA PRO A 534 -16.12 7.44 -17.59
C PRO A 534 -17.21 6.73 -18.41
N THR A 535 -18.46 7.17 -18.25
CA THR A 535 -19.54 6.92 -19.22
C THR A 535 -19.22 7.62 -20.55
N HIS A 536 -19.66 7.05 -21.67
CA HIS A 536 -19.33 7.52 -23.01
C HIS A 536 -20.60 7.96 -23.77
N ARG A 537 -20.83 9.27 -23.81
CA ARG A 537 -21.96 9.95 -24.44
C ARG A 537 -21.57 10.71 -25.70
N SER A 538 -20.42 11.38 -25.70
CA SER A 538 -20.01 12.32 -26.75
C SER A 538 -18.53 12.14 -27.11
N HIS A 539 -18.14 12.57 -28.30
CA HIS A 539 -16.73 12.72 -28.68
C HIS A 539 -15.99 13.73 -27.80
N LEU A 540 -16.71 14.64 -27.14
CA LEU A 540 -16.13 15.61 -26.22
C LEU A 540 -15.79 15.04 -24.84
N ASP A 541 -16.25 13.84 -24.49
CA ASP A 541 -16.09 13.28 -23.13
C ASP A 541 -14.64 13.27 -22.66
N SER A 542 -13.71 12.85 -23.52
CA SER A 542 -12.28 12.78 -23.16
C SER A 542 -11.72 14.16 -22.85
N LEU A 543 -12.22 15.21 -23.52
CA LEU A 543 -11.85 16.58 -23.25
C LEU A 543 -12.46 17.04 -21.93
N GLU A 544 -13.76 16.82 -21.71
CA GLU A 544 -14.45 17.20 -20.47
C GLU A 544 -13.82 16.59 -19.24
N VAL A 545 -13.53 15.28 -19.28
CA VAL A 545 -12.87 14.57 -18.19
C VAL A 545 -11.45 15.09 -17.99
N ALA A 546 -10.65 15.27 -19.06
CA ALA A 546 -9.29 15.77 -18.93
C ALA A 546 -9.24 17.18 -18.32
N PHE A 547 -10.13 18.08 -18.73
CA PHE A 547 -10.22 19.44 -18.17
C PHE A 547 -10.73 19.42 -16.72
N GLY A 548 -11.76 18.63 -16.41
CA GLY A 548 -12.29 18.50 -15.06
C GLY A 548 -11.26 17.95 -14.08
N LEU A 549 -10.52 16.91 -14.46
CA LEU A 549 -9.45 16.34 -13.65
C LEU A 549 -8.31 17.35 -13.41
N LYS A 550 -7.86 18.06 -14.46
CA LYS A 550 -6.82 19.09 -14.32
C LYS A 550 -7.25 20.20 -13.36
N TRP A 551 -8.50 20.67 -13.44
CA TRP A 551 -9.05 21.68 -12.55
C TRP A 551 -9.08 21.22 -11.09
N LEU A 552 -9.36 19.95 -10.85
CA LEU A 552 -9.27 19.35 -9.52
C LEU A 552 -7.83 19.17 -9.01
N GLY A 553 -6.81 19.40 -9.83
CA GLY A 553 -5.42 19.05 -9.50
C GLY A 553 -5.15 17.54 -9.52
N LEU A 554 -6.05 16.77 -10.13
CA LEU A 554 -5.88 15.33 -10.34
C LEU A 554 -4.99 15.08 -11.56
N PRO A 555 -4.27 13.95 -11.60
CA PRO A 555 -3.39 13.67 -12.72
C PRO A 555 -4.21 13.38 -13.98
N VAL A 556 -3.85 14.05 -15.07
CA VAL A 556 -4.57 13.94 -16.35
C VAL A 556 -4.14 12.66 -17.06
N PRO A 557 -5.08 11.79 -17.43
CA PRO A 557 -4.76 10.45 -17.91
C PRO A 557 -4.29 10.43 -19.37
N ARG A 558 -3.70 9.30 -19.77
CA ARG A 558 -3.64 8.86 -21.16
C ARG A 558 -4.99 8.32 -21.57
N TYR A 559 -5.43 8.60 -22.78
CA TYR A 559 -6.78 8.24 -23.20
C TYR A 559 -6.80 7.62 -24.58
N ALA A 560 -7.74 6.70 -24.78
CA ALA A 560 -8.03 6.12 -26.08
C ALA A 560 -8.69 7.17 -26.99
N ALA A 561 -8.18 7.32 -28.20
CA ALA A 561 -8.80 8.11 -29.26
C ALA A 561 -9.20 7.21 -30.45
N ASP A 562 -10.40 7.41 -30.96
CA ASP A 562 -10.89 6.69 -32.14
C ASP A 562 -10.05 7.04 -33.37
N LYS A 563 -9.76 6.03 -34.20
CA LYS A 563 -9.01 6.18 -35.46
C LYS A 563 -9.53 7.33 -36.34
N LYS A 564 -10.85 7.56 -36.40
CA LYS A 564 -11.42 8.65 -37.21
C LYS A 564 -11.06 10.04 -36.71
N VAL A 565 -10.88 10.21 -35.40
CA VAL A 565 -10.45 11.49 -34.82
C VAL A 565 -8.97 11.71 -35.15
N MET A 566 -8.18 10.64 -35.10
CA MET A 566 -6.76 10.64 -35.48
C MET A 566 -6.51 10.75 -36.99
N ALA A 567 -7.53 10.54 -37.83
CA ALA A 567 -7.44 10.69 -39.29
C ALA A 567 -7.33 12.15 -39.76
N THR A 568 -7.59 13.12 -38.88
CA THR A 568 -7.57 14.54 -39.25
C THR A 568 -6.12 15.04 -39.41
N PRO A 569 -5.72 15.60 -40.58
CA PRO A 569 -4.35 16.05 -40.82
C PRO A 569 -3.85 17.04 -39.76
N GLY A 570 -2.63 16.82 -39.25
CA GLY A 570 -2.01 17.66 -38.21
C GLY A 570 -2.53 17.43 -36.79
N LEU A 571 -3.81 17.11 -36.62
CA LEU A 571 -4.44 16.89 -35.31
C LEU A 571 -3.92 15.61 -34.61
N ALA A 572 -3.63 14.56 -35.38
CA ALA A 572 -3.15 13.29 -34.86
C ALA A 572 -1.85 13.44 -34.05
N ASN A 573 -0.88 14.18 -34.59
CA ASN A 573 0.41 14.41 -33.95
C ASN A 573 0.26 15.21 -32.65
N VAL A 574 -0.65 16.19 -32.64
CA VAL A 574 -0.98 16.96 -31.44
C VAL A 574 -1.61 16.05 -30.39
N LEU A 575 -2.66 15.28 -30.73
CA LEU A 575 -3.32 14.39 -29.77
C LEU A 575 -2.38 13.31 -29.23
N LYS A 576 -1.56 12.68 -30.09
CA LYS A 576 -0.53 11.73 -29.65
C LYS A 576 0.48 12.37 -28.69
N SER A 577 0.88 13.62 -28.94
CA SER A 577 1.78 14.34 -28.03
C SER A 577 1.16 14.72 -26.69
N LEU A 578 -0.18 14.82 -26.63
CA LEU A 578 -0.95 15.04 -25.40
C LEU A 578 -1.23 13.75 -24.63
N GLY A 579 -0.85 12.59 -25.18
CA GLY A 579 -1.00 11.27 -24.58
C GLY A 579 -2.25 10.51 -25.00
N ALA A 580 -2.78 10.81 -26.19
CA ALA A 580 -3.82 10.01 -26.82
C ALA A 580 -3.20 8.83 -27.57
N TYR A 581 -3.63 7.60 -27.25
CA TYR A 581 -3.24 6.40 -27.99
C TYR A 581 -4.40 5.96 -28.90
N MET A 582 -4.06 5.38 -30.05
CA MET A 582 -5.06 5.13 -31.08
C MET A 582 -5.77 3.78 -30.89
N VAL A 583 -7.09 3.79 -31.02
CA VAL A 583 -7.93 2.59 -30.94
C VAL A 583 -8.79 2.45 -32.20
N ASP A 584 -8.64 1.32 -32.89
CA ASP A 584 -9.45 0.93 -34.03
C ASP A 584 -10.48 -0.13 -33.62
N ARG A 585 -11.72 0.31 -33.41
CA ARG A 585 -12.83 -0.54 -32.97
C ARG A 585 -13.26 -1.55 -34.03
N LYS A 586 -12.91 -1.36 -35.31
CA LYS A 586 -13.18 -2.32 -36.39
C LYS A 586 -12.23 -3.52 -36.34
N ARG A 587 -11.10 -3.43 -35.61
CA ARG A 587 -10.14 -4.54 -35.42
C ARG A 587 -10.41 -5.40 -34.18
N ASN A 588 -11.61 -5.33 -33.61
CA ASN A 588 -12.01 -6.08 -32.42
C ASN A 588 -11.98 -7.62 -32.55
N ARG A 589 -11.78 -8.16 -33.76
CA ARG A 589 -11.61 -9.59 -34.00
C ARG A 589 -10.16 -10.01 -34.17
N ASN A 590 -9.22 -9.08 -34.32
CA ASN A 590 -7.81 -9.38 -34.53
C ASN A 590 -7.13 -9.63 -33.18
N ILE A 591 -6.74 -10.90 -32.94
CA ILE A 591 -6.16 -11.33 -31.65
C ILE A 591 -4.87 -10.57 -31.35
N LEU A 592 -3.98 -10.44 -32.33
CA LEU A 592 -2.68 -9.76 -32.15
C LEU A 592 -2.86 -8.28 -31.83
N TYR A 593 -3.80 -7.61 -32.50
CA TYR A 593 -4.10 -6.20 -32.24
C TYR A 593 -4.66 -5.97 -30.83
N LEU A 594 -5.60 -6.82 -30.39
CA LEU A 594 -6.16 -6.74 -29.03
C LEU A 594 -5.07 -6.97 -27.97
N GLU A 595 -4.17 -7.93 -28.19
CA GLU A 595 -3.06 -8.20 -27.29
C GLU A 595 -2.12 -6.98 -27.17
N CYS A 596 -1.80 -6.33 -28.29
CA CYS A 596 -1.00 -5.09 -28.27
C CYS A 596 -1.67 -3.99 -27.45
N LEU A 597 -3.00 -3.84 -27.59
CA LEU A 597 -3.76 -2.81 -26.91
C LEU A 597 -3.86 -3.07 -25.39
N THR A 598 -4.12 -4.32 -25.00
CA THR A 598 -4.19 -4.75 -23.60
C THR A 598 -2.83 -4.57 -22.94
N GLN A 599 -1.74 -5.09 -23.53
CA GLN A 599 -0.39 -4.95 -22.98
C GLN A 599 0.06 -3.50 -22.89
N TYR A 600 -0.28 -2.66 -23.88
CA TYR A 600 -0.04 -1.22 -23.81
C TYR A 600 -0.69 -0.62 -22.56
N SER A 601 -1.99 -0.87 -22.37
CA SER A 601 -2.75 -0.32 -21.24
C SER A 601 -2.23 -0.83 -19.89
N THR A 602 -1.93 -2.12 -19.79
CA THR A 602 -1.35 -2.75 -18.59
C THR A 602 0.00 -2.13 -18.26
N MET A 603 0.93 -2.02 -19.22
CA MET A 603 2.25 -1.43 -19.00
C MET A 603 2.17 0.05 -18.55
N MET A 604 1.19 0.81 -19.03
CA MET A 604 0.99 2.19 -18.59
C MET A 604 0.54 2.26 -17.12
N LEU A 605 -0.37 1.37 -16.71
CA LEU A 605 -0.78 1.25 -15.31
C LEU A 605 0.37 0.77 -14.41
N GLU A 606 1.14 -0.24 -14.84
CA GLU A 606 2.33 -0.73 -14.13
C GLU A 606 3.44 0.34 -13.97
N ALA A 607 3.49 1.29 -14.90
CA ALA A 607 4.39 2.44 -14.84
C ALA A 607 3.88 3.56 -13.92
N GLY A 608 2.68 3.41 -13.36
CA GLY A 608 1.98 4.39 -12.53
C GLY A 608 1.49 5.62 -13.30
N ILE A 609 1.21 5.45 -14.59
CA ILE A 609 0.66 6.49 -15.44
C ILE A 609 -0.86 6.34 -15.46
N PRO A 610 -1.63 7.36 -15.02
CA PRO A 610 -3.07 7.27 -15.04
C PRO A 610 -3.59 7.08 -16.46
N THR A 611 -4.52 6.14 -16.61
CA THR A 611 -5.15 5.82 -17.89
C THR A 611 -6.66 6.07 -17.80
N LEU A 612 -7.26 6.32 -18.95
CA LEU A 612 -8.69 6.52 -19.11
C LEU A 612 -9.20 5.56 -20.16
N VAL A 613 -10.18 4.78 -19.74
CA VAL A 613 -10.80 3.74 -20.56
C VAL A 613 -12.31 3.89 -20.49
N TYR A 614 -12.98 3.76 -21.63
CA TYR A 614 -14.44 3.74 -21.71
C TYR A 614 -14.93 2.29 -21.70
N PRO A 615 -15.36 1.74 -20.55
CA PRO A 615 -15.67 0.32 -20.45
C PRO A 615 -16.93 -0.07 -21.24
N GLU A 616 -17.82 0.86 -21.55
CA GLU A 616 -18.95 0.66 -22.51
C GLU A 616 -18.46 0.31 -23.94
N GLY A 617 -17.19 0.61 -24.25
CA GLY A 617 -16.52 0.31 -25.54
C GLY A 617 -17.01 1.15 -26.73
N THR A 618 -18.22 1.71 -26.68
CA THR A 618 -18.81 2.58 -27.71
C THR A 618 -19.60 3.72 -27.07
N ARG A 619 -19.94 4.76 -27.84
CA ARG A 619 -20.83 5.83 -27.34
C ARG A 619 -22.24 5.28 -27.25
N SER A 620 -22.94 5.62 -26.18
CA SER A 620 -24.36 5.28 -26.07
C SER A 620 -25.19 6.10 -27.04
N ARG A 621 -25.72 5.41 -28.06
CA ARG A 621 -26.62 5.97 -29.06
C ARG A 621 -28.08 6.05 -28.58
N THR A 622 -28.40 5.40 -27.47
CA THR A 622 -29.76 5.35 -26.93
C THR A 622 -29.97 6.29 -25.74
N GLY A 623 -28.91 6.88 -25.20
CA GLY A 623 -28.95 7.76 -24.01
C GLY A 623 -28.81 7.02 -22.67
N GLY A 624 -29.04 5.70 -22.65
CA GLY A 624 -28.90 4.84 -21.46
C GLY A 624 -27.47 4.33 -21.23
N ILE A 625 -27.15 3.87 -20.02
CA ILE A 625 -25.86 3.22 -19.71
C ILE A 625 -25.79 1.87 -20.44
N LEU A 626 -24.72 1.62 -21.18
CA LEU A 626 -24.47 0.36 -21.88
C LEU A 626 -23.78 -0.67 -20.96
N PRO A 627 -23.94 -1.97 -21.25
CA PRO A 627 -23.18 -3.01 -20.56
C PRO A 627 -21.66 -2.82 -20.74
N ILE A 628 -20.93 -3.05 -19.65
CA ILE A 628 -19.47 -2.95 -19.63
C ILE A 628 -18.84 -4.15 -20.35
N LYS A 629 -17.80 -3.87 -21.14
CA LYS A 629 -16.92 -4.88 -21.74
C LYS A 629 -15.70 -5.07 -20.83
N THR A 630 -15.48 -6.31 -20.42
CA THR A 630 -14.42 -6.70 -19.46
C THR A 630 -13.01 -6.62 -20.03
N GLY A 631 -12.84 -6.73 -21.36
CA GLY A 631 -11.53 -6.96 -21.98
C GLY A 631 -10.43 -5.95 -21.64
N ILE A 632 -10.69 -4.64 -21.69
CA ILE A 632 -9.68 -3.63 -21.34
C ILE A 632 -9.70 -3.29 -19.84
N LEU A 633 -10.78 -3.65 -19.15
CA LEU A 633 -10.89 -3.51 -17.69
C LEU A 633 -10.02 -4.54 -16.96
N SER A 634 -9.73 -5.70 -17.58
CA SER A 634 -8.78 -6.66 -17.02
C SER A 634 -7.39 -6.06 -16.81
N THR A 635 -7.01 -5.02 -17.57
CA THR A 635 -5.68 -4.40 -17.49
C THR A 635 -5.36 -3.86 -16.09
N SER A 636 -6.35 -3.42 -15.31
CA SER A 636 -6.13 -3.01 -13.92
C SER A 636 -5.89 -4.18 -12.98
N VAL A 637 -6.58 -5.30 -13.21
CA VAL A 637 -6.39 -6.57 -12.48
C VAL A 637 -5.01 -7.15 -12.79
N ASP A 638 -4.63 -7.18 -14.06
CA ASP A 638 -3.33 -7.69 -14.51
C ASP A 638 -2.18 -6.82 -13.98
N ALA A 639 -2.30 -5.49 -14.06
CA ALA A 639 -1.31 -4.55 -13.53
C ALA A 639 -1.11 -4.72 -12.01
N TYR A 640 -2.20 -4.92 -11.26
CA TYR A 640 -2.14 -5.24 -9.84
C TYR A 640 -1.42 -6.57 -9.59
N LYS A 641 -1.78 -7.64 -10.31
CA LYS A 641 -1.16 -8.98 -10.16
C LYS A 641 0.34 -8.96 -10.46
N HIS A 642 0.78 -8.19 -11.46
CA HIS A 642 2.19 -8.13 -11.84
C HIS A 642 3.06 -7.31 -10.90
N THR A 643 2.50 -6.24 -10.31
CA THR A 643 3.30 -5.26 -9.55
C THR A 643 3.07 -5.30 -8.05
N GLY A 644 1.94 -5.85 -7.60
CA GLY A 644 1.45 -5.75 -6.23
C GLY A 644 1.17 -4.31 -5.77
N SER A 645 1.09 -3.37 -6.72
CA SER A 645 0.78 -1.94 -6.46
C SER A 645 -0.70 -1.68 -6.68
N GLU A 646 -1.29 -0.81 -5.86
CA GLU A 646 -2.75 -0.61 -5.90
C GLU A 646 -3.16 0.12 -7.16
N VAL A 647 -4.20 -0.40 -7.79
CA VAL A 647 -4.91 0.29 -8.85
C VAL A 647 -6.28 0.67 -8.33
N ILE A 648 -6.52 1.97 -8.25
CA ILE A 648 -7.82 2.53 -7.89
C ILE A 648 -8.57 2.82 -9.19
N ILE A 649 -9.69 2.14 -9.37
CA ILE A 649 -10.62 2.45 -10.45
C ILE A 649 -11.52 3.58 -9.98
N VAL A 650 -11.59 4.66 -10.77
CA VAL A 650 -12.42 5.82 -10.48
C VAL A 650 -13.50 5.91 -11.55
N PRO A 651 -14.73 5.44 -11.25
CA PRO A 651 -15.86 5.63 -12.16
C PRO A 651 -16.23 7.11 -12.25
N ILE A 652 -16.53 7.56 -13.47
CA ILE A 652 -16.94 8.94 -13.73
C ILE A 652 -18.26 8.94 -14.49
N VAL A 653 -19.23 9.73 -14.02
CA VAL A 653 -20.49 9.93 -14.77
C VAL A 653 -20.49 11.30 -15.41
N LEU A 654 -20.84 11.32 -16.70
CA LEU A 654 -21.10 12.54 -17.44
C LEU A 654 -22.61 12.70 -17.68
N SER A 655 -23.18 13.75 -17.10
CA SER A 655 -24.58 14.15 -17.34
C SER A 655 -24.61 15.41 -18.19
N TYR A 656 -25.12 15.28 -19.42
CA TYR A 656 -25.25 16.37 -20.37
C TYR A 656 -26.67 16.93 -20.36
N GLU A 657 -26.79 18.26 -20.26
CA GLU A 657 -28.07 18.92 -20.55
C GLU A 657 -28.46 18.73 -22.02
N ASN A 658 -27.46 18.82 -22.91
CA ASN A 658 -27.59 18.58 -24.34
C ASN A 658 -26.39 17.77 -24.85
N VAL A 659 -26.63 16.62 -25.46
CA VAL A 659 -25.58 15.83 -26.12
C VAL A 659 -25.41 16.36 -27.55
N PRO A 660 -24.21 16.81 -27.96
CA PRO A 660 -24.02 17.41 -29.29
C PRO A 660 -24.38 16.51 -30.48
N GLU A 661 -24.22 15.19 -30.31
CA GLU A 661 -24.45 14.14 -31.31
C GLU A 661 -25.86 13.55 -31.34
N ASP A 662 -26.79 13.99 -30.49
CA ASP A 662 -28.08 13.31 -30.35
C ASP A 662 -28.90 13.25 -31.65
N GLU A 663 -28.92 14.31 -32.44
CA GLU A 663 -29.54 14.35 -33.78
C GLU A 663 -28.91 13.33 -34.74
N GLU A 664 -27.60 13.08 -34.66
CA GLU A 664 -26.92 12.03 -35.44
C GLU A 664 -27.34 10.64 -34.96
N PHE A 665 -27.44 10.44 -33.65
CA PHE A 665 -27.85 9.16 -33.06
C PHE A 665 -29.32 8.82 -33.36
N CYS A 666 -30.17 9.84 -33.52
CA CYS A 666 -31.57 9.69 -33.95
C CYS A 666 -31.74 9.70 -35.49
N GLY A 667 -30.66 9.72 -36.28
CA GLY A 667 -30.72 9.64 -37.75
C GLY A 667 -31.17 10.93 -38.47
N LYS A 668 -31.17 12.08 -37.79
CA LYS A 668 -31.73 13.36 -38.27
C LYS A 668 -30.69 14.45 -38.58
N GLY A 669 -29.39 14.21 -38.33
CA GLY A 669 -28.32 15.22 -38.48
C GLY A 669 -27.34 15.00 -39.65
N LYS A 670 -26.83 16.09 -40.24
CA LYS A 670 -25.57 16.06 -41.02
C LYS A 670 -24.41 15.71 -40.07
N LYS A 671 -23.41 14.95 -40.56
CA LYS A 671 -22.14 14.71 -39.83
C LYS A 671 -21.56 16.06 -39.39
N SER A 672 -21.62 16.33 -38.09
CA SER A 672 -21.20 17.61 -37.52
C SER A 672 -19.67 17.69 -37.53
N GLY A 673 -19.11 18.85 -37.89
CA GLY A 673 -17.66 19.07 -37.85
C GLY A 673 -17.20 19.45 -36.45
N PHE A 674 -15.89 19.31 -36.12
CA PHE A 674 -15.33 19.61 -34.79
C PHE A 674 -15.73 20.98 -34.22
N ARG A 675 -15.95 21.98 -35.09
CA ARG A 675 -16.39 23.34 -34.70
C ARG A 675 -17.84 23.39 -34.20
N ASP A 676 -18.75 22.61 -34.78
CA ASP A 676 -20.17 22.59 -34.41
C ASP A 676 -20.38 22.06 -32.98
N PHE A 677 -19.49 21.17 -32.53
CA PHE A 677 -19.49 20.61 -31.18
C PHE A 677 -19.26 21.65 -30.09
N PHE A 678 -18.41 22.65 -30.33
CA PHE A 678 -18.18 23.73 -29.36
C PHE A 678 -19.35 24.70 -29.25
N TYR A 679 -20.15 24.86 -30.31
CA TYR A 679 -21.32 25.75 -30.32
C TYR A 679 -22.59 25.10 -29.78
N LYS A 680 -22.75 23.78 -29.91
CA LYS A 680 -23.92 23.03 -29.40
C LYS A 680 -23.83 22.68 -27.90
N ARG A 681 -22.66 22.84 -27.29
CA ARG A 681 -22.39 22.46 -25.88
C ARG A 681 -23.12 23.39 -24.90
N LYS A 682 -23.91 22.78 -24.02
CA LYS A 682 -24.54 23.43 -22.85
C LYS A 682 -23.90 22.93 -21.56
N GLU A 683 -24.59 23.03 -20.42
CA GLU A 683 -24.04 22.58 -19.13
C GLU A 683 -23.73 21.08 -19.13
N VAL A 684 -22.52 20.75 -18.68
CA VAL A 684 -22.04 19.38 -18.48
C VAL A 684 -21.74 19.20 -17.00
N TYR A 685 -22.22 18.11 -16.44
CA TYR A 685 -21.99 17.71 -15.06
C TYR A 685 -21.08 16.49 -15.05
N MET A 686 -20.03 16.54 -14.22
CA MET A 686 -19.05 15.47 -14.09
C MET A 686 -18.99 15.05 -12.63
N ASP A 687 -19.42 13.85 -12.32
CA ASP A 687 -19.40 13.33 -10.96
C ASP A 687 -18.39 12.19 -10.84
N LEU A 688 -17.48 12.31 -9.88
CA LEU A 688 -16.56 11.23 -9.50
C LEU A 688 -17.31 10.29 -8.56
N CYS A 689 -17.47 9.03 -8.94
CA CYS A 689 -18.14 8.04 -8.12
C CYS A 689 -17.23 7.57 -6.98
N GLU A 690 -17.76 6.68 -6.14
CA GLU A 690 -16.95 5.97 -5.14
C GLU A 690 -15.77 5.25 -5.81
N PRO A 691 -14.53 5.49 -5.34
CA PRO A 691 -13.35 4.82 -5.87
C PRO A 691 -13.37 3.34 -5.49
N ILE A 692 -12.97 2.49 -6.44
CA ILE A 692 -13.01 1.04 -6.36
C ILE A 692 -11.57 0.51 -6.34
N PRO A 693 -11.03 0.10 -5.18
CA PRO A 693 -9.72 -0.55 -5.12
C PRO A 693 -9.77 -1.92 -5.78
N VAL A 694 -8.86 -2.20 -6.70
CA VAL A 694 -8.80 -3.50 -7.40
C VAL A 694 -8.50 -4.64 -6.42
N SER A 695 -7.64 -4.40 -5.44
CA SER A 695 -7.32 -5.39 -4.39
C SER A 695 -8.54 -5.95 -3.65
N ARG A 696 -9.65 -5.19 -3.60
CA ARG A 696 -10.89 -5.62 -2.93
C ARG A 696 -11.54 -6.83 -3.61
N TYR A 697 -11.41 -6.95 -4.94
CA TYR A 697 -12.15 -7.93 -5.74
C TYR A 697 -11.23 -8.97 -6.38
N ILE A 698 -9.92 -8.93 -6.10
CA ILE A 698 -8.94 -9.80 -6.77
C ILE A 698 -9.14 -11.30 -6.48
N HIS A 699 -9.84 -11.60 -5.40
CA HIS A 699 -10.13 -12.94 -4.89
C HIS A 699 -11.42 -13.55 -5.42
N GLU A 700 -12.25 -12.74 -6.09
CA GLU A 700 -13.48 -13.20 -6.73
C GLU A 700 -13.16 -14.16 -7.89
N GLU A 701 -14.09 -15.07 -8.22
CA GLU A 701 -13.92 -15.97 -9.38
C GLU A 701 -13.82 -15.19 -10.70
N ASP A 702 -14.59 -14.10 -10.83
CA ASP A 702 -14.49 -13.13 -11.92
C ASP A 702 -14.32 -11.71 -11.37
N PRO A 703 -13.08 -11.31 -11.02
CA PRO A 703 -12.79 -9.97 -10.49
C PRO A 703 -13.25 -8.86 -11.43
N VAL A 704 -13.11 -9.08 -12.74
CA VAL A 704 -13.39 -8.05 -13.76
C VAL A 704 -14.89 -7.85 -13.92
N GLY A 705 -15.67 -8.93 -13.87
CA GLY A 705 -17.13 -8.89 -13.87
C GLY A 705 -17.70 -8.13 -12.67
N VAL A 706 -17.23 -8.46 -11.46
CA VAL A 706 -17.69 -7.79 -10.23
C VAL A 706 -17.31 -6.31 -10.22
N ILE A 707 -16.07 -5.97 -10.60
CA ILE A 707 -15.66 -4.57 -10.77
C ILE A 707 -16.54 -3.85 -11.80
N GLY A 708 -16.87 -4.50 -12.92
CA GLY A 708 -17.78 -3.96 -13.93
C GLY A 708 -19.18 -3.68 -13.37
N PHE A 709 -19.70 -4.57 -12.52
CA PHE A 709 -20.97 -4.35 -11.83
C PHE A 709 -20.90 -3.13 -10.92
N GLU A 710 -19.85 -3.00 -10.11
CA GLU A 710 -19.63 -1.88 -9.18
C GLU A 710 -19.51 -0.53 -9.91
N ILE A 711 -18.78 -0.49 -11.03
CA ILE A 711 -18.71 0.70 -11.90
C ILE A 711 -20.12 1.10 -12.34
N THR A 712 -20.94 0.14 -12.76
CA THR A 712 -22.31 0.38 -13.25
C THR A 712 -23.21 0.90 -12.13
N GLN A 713 -23.11 0.35 -10.91
CA GLN A 713 -23.84 0.83 -9.74
C GLN A 713 -23.41 2.23 -9.33
N GLY A 714 -22.10 2.49 -9.30
CA GLY A 714 -21.55 3.82 -9.08
C GLY A 714 -22.10 4.82 -10.11
N TRP A 715 -22.12 4.45 -11.38
CA TRP A 715 -22.70 5.32 -12.40
C TRP A 715 -24.17 5.61 -12.18
N ARG A 716 -24.99 4.60 -11.84
CA ARG A 716 -26.42 4.80 -11.56
C ARG A 716 -26.65 5.72 -10.35
N LYS A 717 -25.90 5.49 -9.26
CA LYS A 717 -26.02 6.24 -8.00
C LYS A 717 -25.62 7.72 -8.15
N TYR A 718 -24.50 7.99 -8.84
CA TYR A 718 -23.95 9.34 -8.94
C TYR A 718 -24.45 10.13 -10.14
N ARG A 719 -25.11 9.50 -11.11
CA ARG A 719 -25.71 10.19 -12.26
C ARG A 719 -26.72 11.24 -11.81
N ARG A 720 -26.46 12.50 -12.17
CA ARG A 720 -27.45 13.56 -11.97
C ARG A 720 -28.60 13.39 -12.96
N ILE A 721 -29.82 13.33 -12.43
CA ILE A 721 -31.07 13.38 -13.20
C ILE A 721 -31.36 14.86 -13.47
N LEU A 722 -31.30 15.26 -14.74
CA LEU A 722 -31.52 16.65 -15.15
C LEU A 722 -33.01 16.93 -15.40
N PRO A 723 -33.47 18.18 -15.21
CA PRO A 723 -34.88 18.54 -15.37
C PRO A 723 -35.49 18.13 -16.71
N ASN A 724 -34.76 18.33 -17.82
CA ASN A 724 -35.24 17.96 -19.15
C ASN A 724 -35.34 16.45 -19.36
N GLN A 725 -34.48 15.66 -18.72
CA GLN A 725 -34.48 14.20 -18.82
C GLN A 725 -35.68 13.61 -18.05
N LEU A 726 -35.95 14.11 -16.83
CA LEU A 726 -37.11 13.69 -16.04
C LEU A 726 -38.42 14.07 -16.74
N VAL A 727 -38.54 15.32 -17.21
CA VAL A 727 -39.74 15.75 -17.96
C VAL A 727 -39.93 14.93 -19.23
N ALA A 728 -38.87 14.67 -20.00
CA ALA A 728 -38.96 13.83 -21.20
C ALA A 728 -39.44 12.40 -20.87
N ARG A 729 -38.94 11.81 -19.78
CA ARG A 729 -39.36 10.48 -19.31
C ARG A 729 -40.84 10.42 -18.98
N LEU A 730 -41.32 11.38 -18.18
CA LEU A 730 -42.72 11.42 -17.78
C LEU A 730 -43.64 11.64 -18.99
N ILE A 731 -43.27 12.52 -19.93
CA ILE A 731 -44.04 12.71 -21.17
C ILE A 731 -44.13 11.40 -21.95
N VAL A 732 -43.02 10.68 -22.14
CA VAL A 732 -42.99 9.38 -22.83
C VAL A 732 -43.88 8.34 -22.15
N GLU A 733 -43.93 8.31 -20.81
CA GLU A 733 -44.78 7.39 -20.04
C GLU A 733 -46.28 7.73 -20.17
N THR A 734 -46.64 9.01 -20.26
CA THR A 734 -48.03 9.48 -20.34
C THR A 734 -48.62 9.53 -21.75
N GLY A 735 -47.79 9.67 -22.80
CA GLY A 735 -48.22 9.73 -24.19
C GLY A 735 -47.80 10.99 -24.96
N THR A 736 -48.43 11.23 -26.12
CA THR A 736 -47.99 12.26 -27.08
C THR A 736 -48.44 13.69 -26.74
N GLU A 737 -49.43 13.84 -25.85
CA GLU A 737 -49.94 15.13 -25.36
C GLU A 737 -50.29 15.02 -23.87
N VAL A 738 -49.81 15.98 -23.06
CA VAL A 738 -49.95 15.95 -21.59
C VAL A 738 -50.23 17.34 -21.05
N LYS A 739 -51.13 17.45 -20.06
CA LYS A 739 -51.41 18.73 -19.38
C LYS A 739 -50.24 19.14 -18.47
N MET A 740 -49.96 20.44 -18.40
CA MET A 740 -48.91 21.00 -17.54
C MET A 740 -49.11 20.67 -16.05
N ASP A 741 -50.34 20.76 -15.56
CA ASP A 741 -50.65 20.44 -14.17
C ASP A 741 -50.49 18.96 -13.84
N GLU A 742 -50.80 18.09 -14.81
CA GLU A 742 -50.60 16.65 -14.70
C GLU A 742 -49.10 16.32 -14.62
N LEU A 743 -48.28 16.89 -15.51
CA LEU A 743 -46.81 16.77 -15.44
C LEU A 743 -46.25 17.28 -14.12
N ARG A 744 -46.75 18.41 -13.59
CA ARG A 744 -46.33 18.93 -12.28
C ARG A 744 -46.58 17.90 -11.17
N ASN A 745 -47.76 17.29 -11.16
CA ASN A 745 -48.13 16.29 -10.17
C ASN A 745 -47.28 15.03 -10.29
N LEU A 746 -47.05 14.53 -11.51
CA LEU A 746 -46.21 13.37 -11.78
C LEU A 746 -44.74 13.60 -11.36
N ILE A 747 -44.21 14.80 -11.58
CA ILE A 747 -42.87 15.18 -11.11
C ILE A 747 -42.81 15.12 -9.58
N LYS A 748 -43.81 15.72 -8.91
CA LYS A 748 -43.89 15.74 -7.45
C LYS A 748 -43.98 14.32 -6.87
N GLU A 749 -44.83 13.48 -7.45
CA GLU A 749 -44.96 12.07 -7.07
C GLU A 749 -43.67 11.30 -7.28
N THR A 750 -43.02 11.48 -8.44
CA THR A 750 -41.78 10.77 -8.78
C THR A 750 -40.63 11.10 -7.84
N ILE A 751 -40.48 12.37 -7.46
CA ILE A 751 -39.42 12.80 -6.53
C ILE A 751 -39.65 12.25 -5.10
N LEU A 752 -40.91 12.06 -4.71
CA LEU A 752 -41.27 11.51 -3.41
C LEU A 752 -41.14 9.98 -3.36
N THR A 753 -41.47 9.30 -4.45
CA THR A 753 -41.55 7.82 -4.50
C THR A 753 -40.28 7.15 -4.98
N LYS A 754 -39.59 7.71 -5.98
CA LYS A 754 -38.38 7.13 -6.58
C LYS A 754 -37.13 7.80 -6.03
N LYS A 755 -36.20 7.02 -5.48
CA LYS A 755 -34.89 7.54 -5.10
C LYS A 755 -34.09 7.87 -6.37
N GLY A 756 -33.28 8.92 -6.28
CA GLY A 756 -32.54 9.43 -7.42
C GLY A 756 -31.71 10.66 -7.07
N ASN A 757 -30.60 10.83 -7.79
CA ASN A 757 -29.74 12.00 -7.66
C ASN A 757 -30.27 13.15 -8.53
N TYR A 758 -31.45 13.68 -8.19
CA TYR A 758 -32.07 14.81 -8.89
C TYR A 758 -31.24 16.08 -8.70
N LEU A 759 -30.92 16.77 -9.80
CA LEU A 759 -30.17 18.03 -9.74
C LEU A 759 -30.92 19.11 -8.92
N ILE A 760 -32.24 19.11 -9.04
CA ILE A 760 -33.17 20.02 -8.36
C ILE A 760 -34.33 19.15 -7.85
N ARG A 761 -34.91 19.49 -6.70
CA ARG A 761 -36.07 18.77 -6.12
C ARG A 761 -37.38 19.57 -6.12
N ASP A 762 -37.32 20.86 -6.44
CA ASP A 762 -38.50 21.70 -6.58
C ASP A 762 -39.25 21.35 -7.88
N SER A 763 -40.50 20.91 -7.75
CA SER A 763 -41.29 20.42 -8.89
C SER A 763 -41.58 21.50 -9.94
N ASP A 764 -41.81 22.74 -9.50
CA ASP A 764 -42.10 23.86 -10.41
C ASP A 764 -40.86 24.28 -11.18
N GLU A 765 -39.72 24.33 -10.52
CA GLU A 765 -38.45 24.65 -11.15
C GLU A 765 -38.03 23.57 -12.16
N ILE A 766 -38.24 22.28 -11.83
CA ILE A 766 -37.95 21.17 -12.73
C ILE A 766 -38.82 21.26 -13.99
N LEU A 767 -40.13 21.43 -13.84
CA LEU A 767 -41.06 21.55 -14.97
C LEU A 767 -40.67 22.74 -15.86
N LYS A 768 -40.43 23.90 -15.25
CA LYS A 768 -40.05 25.14 -15.94
C LYS A 768 -38.73 25.00 -16.70
N ARG A 769 -37.67 24.50 -16.06
CA ARG A 769 -36.35 24.34 -16.68
C ARG A 769 -36.35 23.24 -17.75
N GLY A 770 -36.99 22.10 -17.45
CA GLY A 770 -37.08 20.97 -18.36
C GLY A 770 -37.78 21.35 -19.67
N LEU A 771 -38.97 21.94 -19.59
CA LEU A 771 -39.72 22.37 -20.78
C LEU A 771 -39.04 23.50 -21.53
N LYS A 772 -38.36 24.43 -20.84
CA LYS A 772 -37.57 25.47 -21.50
C LYS A 772 -36.52 24.86 -22.43
N ILE A 773 -35.79 23.85 -21.98
CA ILE A 773 -34.76 23.17 -22.77
C ILE A 773 -35.38 22.39 -23.94
N LEU A 774 -36.42 21.59 -23.67
CA LEU A 774 -37.09 20.79 -24.70
C LEU A 774 -37.75 21.66 -25.79
N LYS A 775 -38.37 22.79 -25.40
CA LYS A 775 -38.98 23.75 -26.33
C LYS A 775 -37.95 24.48 -27.19
N GLN A 776 -36.84 24.94 -26.59
CA GLN A 776 -35.75 25.59 -27.33
C GLN A 776 -35.19 24.71 -28.45
N ARG A 777 -35.24 23.39 -28.25
CA ARG A 777 -34.76 22.39 -29.21
C ARG A 777 -35.85 21.84 -30.14
N LYS A 778 -37.06 22.41 -30.09
CA LYS A 778 -38.21 21.98 -30.89
C LYS A 778 -38.56 20.50 -30.71
N ILE A 779 -38.28 19.93 -29.52
CA ILE A 779 -38.68 18.55 -29.17
C ILE A 779 -40.15 18.53 -28.72
N VAL A 780 -40.60 19.59 -28.05
CA VAL A 780 -41.98 19.76 -27.58
C VAL A 780 -42.50 21.16 -27.93
N PHE A 781 -43.83 21.27 -28.06
CA PHE A 781 -44.57 22.51 -28.26
C PHE A 781 -45.59 22.72 -27.14
N LEU A 782 -45.88 23.98 -26.79
CA LEU A 782 -46.87 24.34 -25.78
C LEU A 782 -48.07 24.99 -26.46
N GLU A 783 -49.25 24.40 -26.31
CA GLU A 783 -50.52 24.88 -26.85
C GLU A 783 -51.59 24.82 -25.75
N ASN A 784 -52.16 25.96 -25.34
CA ASN A 784 -53.25 26.03 -24.35
C ASN A 784 -53.02 25.16 -23.09
N GLU A 785 -51.83 25.27 -22.47
CA GLU A 785 -51.42 24.48 -21.29
C GLU A 785 -51.21 22.97 -21.51
N ASN A 786 -51.26 22.50 -22.76
CA ASN A 786 -50.85 21.16 -23.15
C ASN A 786 -49.44 21.16 -23.75
N VAL A 787 -48.65 20.16 -23.38
CA VAL A 787 -47.33 19.86 -23.96
C VAL A 787 -47.53 18.80 -25.04
N LYS A 788 -47.25 19.15 -26.31
CA LYS A 788 -47.27 18.22 -27.45
C LYS A 788 -45.86 17.82 -27.87
N VAL A 789 -45.64 16.53 -28.13
CA VAL A 789 -44.36 16.03 -28.64
C VAL A 789 -44.24 16.31 -30.14
N LEU A 790 -43.14 16.94 -30.55
CA LEU A 790 -42.80 17.21 -31.96
C LEU A 790 -41.76 16.20 -32.50
N ASP A 791 -40.84 15.75 -31.65
CA ASP A 791 -39.80 14.79 -32.03
C ASP A 791 -39.78 13.58 -31.08
N HIS A 792 -40.39 12.48 -31.52
CA HIS A 792 -40.49 11.24 -30.77
C HIS A 792 -39.13 10.57 -30.51
N ASP A 793 -38.18 10.69 -31.44
CA ASP A 793 -36.88 10.01 -31.31
C ASP A 793 -36.00 10.75 -30.29
N LEU A 794 -35.97 12.08 -30.35
CA LEU A 794 -35.19 12.89 -29.41
C LEU A 794 -35.80 12.87 -28.00
N ILE A 795 -37.13 12.93 -27.86
CA ILE A 795 -37.74 12.83 -26.53
C ILE A 795 -37.47 11.46 -25.91
N GLN A 796 -37.52 10.37 -26.68
CA GLN A 796 -37.18 9.04 -26.22
C GLN A 796 -35.70 8.94 -25.82
N TYR A 797 -34.79 9.54 -26.61
CA TYR A 797 -33.37 9.57 -26.30
C TYR A 797 -33.08 10.25 -24.94
N TYR A 798 -33.72 11.38 -24.65
CA TYR A 798 -33.61 12.05 -23.34
C TYR A 798 -34.37 11.33 -22.23
N ALA A 799 -35.48 10.67 -22.52
CA ALA A 799 -36.21 9.83 -21.57
C ALA A 799 -35.37 8.63 -21.11
N ASN A 800 -34.64 7.98 -22.03
CA ASN A 800 -33.70 6.90 -21.71
C ASN A 800 -32.52 7.36 -20.84
N MET A 801 -32.32 8.68 -20.71
CA MET A 801 -31.38 9.24 -19.76
C MET A 801 -31.92 9.32 -18.32
N CYS A 802 -33.17 8.95 -18.09
CA CYS A 802 -33.76 8.79 -16.78
C CYS A 802 -34.22 7.33 -16.69
N VAL A 803 -33.34 6.45 -16.22
CA VAL A 803 -33.66 5.01 -16.09
C VAL A 803 -34.19 4.78 -14.68
N ASP A 804 -35.27 4.01 -14.56
CA ASP A 804 -35.81 3.58 -13.27
C ASP A 804 -34.76 2.80 -12.47
N GLU A 805 -34.75 3.02 -11.16
CA GLU A 805 -34.19 2.05 -10.22
C GLU A 805 -34.92 0.72 -10.48
N MET A 806 -34.27 -0.22 -11.17
CA MET A 806 -34.81 -1.57 -11.30
C MET A 806 -34.90 -2.19 -9.91
N SER A 807 -36.13 -2.53 -9.51
CA SER A 807 -36.53 -3.88 -9.06
C SER A 807 -35.41 -4.88 -8.80
#